data_AF-A0A1H9D9B6-F1
#
_entry.id   AF-A0A1H9D9B6-F1
#
_cell.length_a   1.000
_cell.length_b   1.000
_cell.length_c   1.000
_cell.angle_alpha   90.00
_cell.angle_beta   90.00
_cell.angle_gamma   90.00
#
_symmetry.space_group_name_H-M   'P 1'
#
loop_
_entity.id
_entity.type
_entity.pdbx_description
1 polymer ?
#
loop_
_entity_poly.entity_id
_entity_poly.type
_entity_poly.pdbx_seq_one_letter_code
_entity_poly.pdbx_strand_id
1 'polypeptide(L)'
;MESMKRHNHFAPLKRMSINVLLLAGSFLLVTCAGTAPEAPNGLTISEGFEDPLGFYDASPTFSWKLPAAGEQAAYEIEVTDADGATVWQSGRVNTSATVGVPYAGPELQSRQQLEWRVRYENPSGELSGWSESASVEYGLLTNEDWQGKWVGATTPAETTEFNLPFFRPQTLRKNFTIDGLPEQARLYITAKGVFRAQLNGQRIGNDEMTPGYTPYQHRIETLTYDVTDLLQVGENELTATLSEGWYAGRIGYTLPQWTNTDSPRLLAQLETDGQVLVVTDESWQTQPATPLTYSSIYDGEFYSELQPTEPPVPVIAEALEPTVMLRPKRHATVKIRKTLPTQNITSVKPGATIFDLGQNMVGVPHLRVPVKKGDTLWVRFAEMLDLDGDIFTKNYRSARSTDYYVAAEDGKIDWTPSFTFHGFRYVELSGYSPQATPAKGWVEGKVLYSDFSTAGTFTSSHSKLNQLQQNIEWGLRGNFLDIPTDCPQRDERLGWTGDAQVFAPTSLFLTSTHAFWASWLQSMREEQLPNGAIPFIIPNINVKRSSAGWGDAATIIPWEVYFRTGDTTVLRENYDMMRQWVGYYESKAKDHLVDFQSFGDWLQPYPANGNNRGDTPREFICTAYFARSTELCGRAARVLGRVEEAKQLDRLHQSIKTALRQAYFDEAGRITQDRATQTAYLLALGFDLLPEKLAPLAVNHLINEIELADGHLRTGFLGTPLLAPVLDRYGHAELAYKLLFRETYPSWFYSINQGATTMWERWNSYTLKDGFNPGGMNSFNHYAYGAIGQWMYERVAGIAPRAPGYREISFAPVINPPLTSAAATHESPYGHISSAWTVIDGHLDWEIIVPPNSTGFITIPKGYKADYQLIQIADDGSTVAGEATNSNEELRLTSGKYRVTSTLNK
;
A
#
# COMPACT_ATOMS: atom_id res chain seq x y z
N MET A 1 76.18 4.44 -62.11
CA MET A 1 76.98 5.56 -62.65
C MET A 1 76.27 6.87 -62.34
N GLU A 2 77.09 7.84 -61.94
CA GLU A 2 76.89 9.25 -61.54
C GLU A 2 75.63 10.01 -62.05
N SER A 3 74.98 10.87 -61.24
CA SER A 3 75.33 12.29 -60.95
C SER A 3 75.33 13.17 -62.23
N MET A 4 74.86 14.42 -62.33
CA MET A 4 74.36 15.48 -61.43
C MET A 4 74.04 16.72 -62.31
N LYS A 5 73.12 17.61 -61.85
CA LYS A 5 73.17 19.11 -61.95
C LYS A 5 73.00 19.77 -63.35
N ARG A 6 72.46 20.99 -63.55
CA ARG A 6 72.04 22.13 -62.69
C ARG A 6 71.21 23.18 -63.48
N HIS A 7 70.23 23.80 -62.80
CA HIS A 7 69.85 25.25 -62.67
C HIS A 7 69.48 26.12 -63.91
N ASN A 8 68.24 26.66 -63.98
CA ASN A 8 67.69 27.98 -63.53
C ASN A 8 67.72 29.04 -64.66
N HIS A 9 66.79 29.97 -64.88
CA HIS A 9 65.42 30.31 -64.46
C HIS A 9 64.99 31.50 -65.37
N PHE A 10 63.71 31.65 -65.71
CA PHE A 10 62.92 32.92 -65.72
C PHE A 10 61.53 32.67 -66.38
N ALA A 11 60.48 33.25 -65.79
CA ALA A 11 59.04 33.08 -66.10
C ALA A 11 58.43 34.44 -66.54
N PRO A 12 57.09 34.66 -66.65
CA PRO A 12 55.91 33.76 -66.66
C PRO A 12 54.80 34.13 -67.69
N LEU A 13 53.77 33.28 -67.86
CA LEU A 13 52.34 33.71 -67.96
C LEU A 13 51.32 32.55 -67.81
N LYS A 14 50.43 32.75 -66.84
CA LYS A 14 49.16 32.12 -66.39
C LYS A 14 48.72 30.71 -66.88
N ARG A 15 48.49 29.82 -65.89
CA ARG A 15 47.93 28.46 -65.98
C ARG A 15 46.52 28.39 -65.39
N MET A 16 45.66 27.60 -66.05
CA MET A 16 44.53 26.88 -65.44
C MET A 16 44.36 25.59 -66.26
N SER A 17 44.62 24.42 -65.67
CA SER A 17 44.22 23.11 -66.21
C SER A 17 44.36 22.01 -65.16
N ILE A 18 43.20 21.38 -64.98
CA ILE A 18 42.88 20.06 -64.43
C ILE A 18 43.94 19.01 -64.77
N ASN A 19 44.34 18.19 -63.78
CA ASN A 19 44.89 16.86 -64.04
C ASN A 19 44.60 15.89 -62.89
N VAL A 20 44.11 14.74 -63.33
CA VAL A 20 43.82 13.49 -62.63
C VAL A 20 45.08 12.95 -61.94
N LEU A 21 44.98 12.55 -60.67
CA LEU A 21 46.01 11.78 -59.98
C LEU A 21 45.38 10.64 -59.17
N LEU A 22 45.86 9.42 -59.40
CA LEU A 22 45.58 8.21 -58.62
C LEU A 22 45.90 8.46 -57.14
N LEU A 23 44.91 8.25 -56.26
CA LEU A 23 45.11 8.14 -54.82
C LEU A 23 44.99 6.69 -54.39
N ALA A 24 45.97 6.23 -53.61
CA ALA A 24 45.98 4.94 -52.94
C ALA A 24 44.74 4.81 -52.03
N GLY A 25 43.95 3.76 -52.24
CA GLY A 25 42.81 3.43 -51.39
C GLY A 25 43.27 2.82 -50.08
N SER A 26 43.37 3.63 -49.03
CA SER A 26 43.34 3.15 -47.66
C SER A 26 41.88 2.86 -47.29
N PHE A 27 41.50 1.58 -47.30
CA PHE A 27 40.27 1.13 -46.65
C PHE A 27 40.41 1.33 -45.14
N LEU A 28 39.95 2.47 -44.63
CA LEU A 28 39.58 2.60 -43.23
C LEU A 28 38.29 1.80 -43.04
N LEU A 29 38.44 0.54 -42.63
CA LEU A 29 37.40 -0.19 -41.92
C LEU A 29 37.17 0.56 -40.59
N VAL A 30 36.23 1.50 -40.60
CA VAL A 30 35.58 1.94 -39.37
C VAL A 30 34.71 0.76 -38.94
N THR A 31 35.29 -0.13 -38.14
CA THR A 31 34.49 -1.02 -37.32
C THR A 31 33.73 -0.13 -36.35
N CYS A 32 32.41 0.04 -36.58
CA CYS A 32 31.50 0.43 -35.50
C CYS A 32 31.59 -0.68 -34.45
N ALA A 33 32.54 -0.56 -33.51
CA ALA A 33 32.45 -1.31 -32.27
C ALA A 33 31.24 -0.72 -31.54
N GLY A 34 30.13 -1.46 -31.52
CA GLY A 34 28.99 -1.14 -30.67
C GLY A 34 29.50 -0.95 -29.25
N THR A 35 29.15 0.16 -28.63
CA THR A 35 29.40 0.37 -27.20
C THR A 35 28.61 -0.68 -26.44
N ALA A 36 29.26 -1.47 -25.60
CA ALA A 36 28.59 -2.47 -24.78
C ALA A 36 27.43 -1.84 -24.00
N PRO A 37 26.29 -2.55 -23.84
CA PRO A 37 25.17 -2.05 -23.05
C PRO A 37 25.60 -1.66 -21.63
N GLU A 38 25.01 -0.58 -21.12
CA GLU A 38 25.21 -0.19 -19.72
C GLU A 38 24.66 -1.26 -18.76
N ALA A 39 25.20 -1.36 -17.55
CA ALA A 39 24.82 -2.39 -16.59
C ALA A 39 23.39 -2.16 -16.03
N PRO A 40 22.68 -3.24 -15.62
CA PRO A 40 21.44 -3.12 -14.85
C PRO A 40 21.62 -2.37 -13.54
N ASN A 41 20.52 -1.82 -13.02
CA ASN A 41 20.45 -1.11 -11.73
C ASN A 41 19.12 -1.40 -11.01
N GLY A 42 18.90 -0.78 -9.86
CA GLY A 42 17.65 -0.94 -9.10
C GLY A 42 17.37 -2.39 -8.73
N LEU A 43 18.41 -3.09 -8.26
CA LEU A 43 18.33 -4.48 -7.85
C LEU A 43 17.45 -4.59 -6.61
N THR A 44 16.46 -5.47 -6.68
CA THR A 44 15.53 -5.72 -5.57
C THR A 44 15.25 -7.20 -5.40
N ILE A 45 14.91 -7.59 -4.17
CA ILE A 45 14.52 -8.95 -3.81
C ILE A 45 13.04 -9.03 -3.43
N SER A 46 12.38 -10.10 -3.85
CA SER A 46 10.95 -10.43 -3.69
C SER A 46 10.02 -9.24 -3.95
N GLU A 47 9.31 -8.72 -2.95
CA GLU A 47 8.29 -7.68 -3.11
C GLU A 47 8.85 -6.26 -3.36
N GLY A 48 10.15 -6.15 -3.68
CA GLY A 48 10.82 -4.90 -4.04
C GLY A 48 11.75 -4.36 -2.95
N PHE A 49 12.33 -5.24 -2.12
CA PHE A 49 13.25 -4.83 -1.06
C PHE A 49 14.64 -4.52 -1.62
N GLU A 50 15.23 -3.43 -1.15
CA GLU A 50 16.61 -3.02 -1.41
C GLU A 50 17.45 -3.34 -0.17
N ASP A 51 18.54 -4.08 -0.34
CA ASP A 51 19.50 -4.45 0.69
C ASP A 51 18.90 -4.82 2.07
N PRO A 52 17.92 -5.75 2.15
CA PRO A 52 17.18 -5.96 3.39
C PRO A 52 18.03 -6.66 4.47
N LEU A 53 17.90 -6.15 5.69
CA LEU A 53 18.40 -6.78 6.92
C LEU A 53 17.27 -7.57 7.61
N GLY A 54 17.55 -8.82 7.98
CA GLY A 54 16.56 -9.68 8.63
C GLY A 54 15.51 -10.22 7.66
N PHE A 55 15.92 -10.52 6.43
CA PHE A 55 15.02 -10.95 5.37
C PHE A 55 14.37 -12.32 5.66
N TYR A 56 13.11 -12.49 5.24
CA TYR A 56 12.23 -13.57 5.71
C TYR A 56 12.11 -14.76 4.74
N ASP A 57 12.45 -14.58 3.46
CA ASP A 57 12.11 -15.52 2.38
C ASP A 57 13.32 -16.33 1.91
N ALA A 58 13.39 -17.60 2.33
CA ALA A 58 14.42 -18.55 1.93
C ALA A 58 14.36 -18.96 0.45
N SER A 59 13.30 -18.55 -0.28
CA SER A 59 13.08 -18.84 -1.70
C SER A 59 12.83 -17.55 -2.49
N PRO A 60 13.75 -16.57 -2.43
CA PRO A 60 13.48 -15.23 -2.93
C PRO A 60 13.34 -15.19 -4.45
N THR A 61 12.81 -14.06 -4.93
CA THR A 61 12.93 -13.69 -6.34
C THR A 61 13.80 -12.45 -6.51
N PHE A 62 14.46 -12.31 -7.66
CA PHE A 62 15.28 -11.16 -8.01
C PHE A 62 14.61 -10.34 -9.09
N SER A 63 14.70 -9.02 -8.97
CA SER A 63 14.24 -8.07 -9.98
C SER A 63 15.29 -6.99 -10.21
N TRP A 64 15.38 -6.49 -11.43
CA TRP A 64 16.30 -5.42 -11.81
C TRP A 64 15.69 -4.54 -12.90
N LYS A 65 16.13 -3.28 -12.94
CA LYS A 65 15.80 -2.32 -13.98
C LYS A 65 16.93 -2.27 -15.01
N LEU A 66 16.56 -2.03 -16.26
CA LEU A 66 17.52 -1.81 -17.33
C LEU A 66 17.80 -0.30 -17.46
N PRO A 67 18.99 0.09 -17.95
CA PRO A 67 19.28 1.49 -18.29
C PRO A 67 18.36 2.01 -19.41
N ALA A 68 18.42 3.33 -19.66
CA ALA A 68 17.63 3.97 -20.72
C ALA A 68 17.82 3.25 -22.07
N ALA A 69 16.72 3.06 -22.82
CA ALA A 69 16.66 2.29 -24.07
C ALA A 69 17.10 0.81 -23.98
N GLY A 70 17.30 0.27 -22.76
CA GLY A 70 17.68 -1.13 -22.56
C GLY A 70 16.55 -2.12 -22.90
N GLU A 71 16.90 -3.17 -23.64
CA GLU A 71 16.06 -4.35 -23.87
C GLU A 71 16.87 -5.61 -23.54
N GLN A 72 16.21 -6.63 -22.99
CA GLN A 72 16.85 -7.88 -22.58
C GLN A 72 16.37 -9.08 -23.41
N ALA A 73 17.32 -9.91 -23.84
CA ALA A 73 17.08 -11.22 -24.44
C ALA A 73 17.51 -12.39 -23.53
N ALA A 74 18.55 -12.18 -22.71
CA ALA A 74 19.02 -13.15 -21.72
C ALA A 74 19.65 -12.44 -20.51
N TYR A 75 19.84 -13.16 -19.40
CA TYR A 75 20.54 -12.66 -18.21
C TYR A 75 21.48 -13.71 -17.60
N GLU A 76 22.37 -13.24 -16.74
CA GLU A 76 23.16 -14.05 -15.79
C GLU A 76 23.14 -13.39 -14.40
N ILE A 77 22.88 -14.19 -13.37
CA ILE A 77 22.95 -13.80 -11.96
C ILE A 77 24.10 -14.55 -11.29
N GLU A 78 24.82 -13.84 -10.43
CA GLU A 78 25.81 -14.40 -9.51
C GLU A 78 25.43 -14.03 -8.08
N VAL A 79 25.51 -15.00 -7.17
CA VAL A 79 25.31 -14.85 -5.73
C VAL A 79 26.55 -15.35 -5.01
N THR A 80 27.10 -14.55 -4.12
CA THR A 80 28.27 -14.85 -3.29
C THR A 80 27.93 -14.72 -1.81
N ASP A 81 28.67 -15.41 -0.95
CA ASP A 81 28.63 -15.16 0.49
C ASP A 81 29.50 -13.94 0.88
N ALA A 82 29.52 -13.62 2.18
CA ALA A 82 30.30 -12.50 2.73
C ALA A 82 31.83 -12.63 2.52
N ASP A 83 32.36 -13.84 2.30
CA ASP A 83 33.77 -14.09 2.01
C ASP A 83 34.07 -13.97 0.50
N GLY A 84 33.06 -13.68 -0.32
CA GLY A 84 33.15 -13.60 -1.78
C GLY A 84 33.17 -14.95 -2.47
N ALA A 85 32.87 -16.05 -1.77
CA ALA A 85 32.75 -17.37 -2.38
C ALA A 85 31.40 -17.51 -3.09
N THR A 86 31.41 -18.06 -4.30
CA THR A 86 30.20 -18.26 -5.10
C THR A 86 29.26 -19.29 -4.45
N VAL A 87 28.05 -18.85 -4.09
CA VAL A 87 26.96 -19.68 -3.58
C VAL A 87 26.12 -20.23 -4.74
N TRP A 88 25.80 -19.36 -5.72
CA TRP A 88 25.00 -19.74 -6.87
C TRP A 88 25.32 -18.89 -8.10
N GLN A 89 25.22 -19.50 -9.28
CA GLN A 89 25.23 -18.82 -10.57
C GLN A 89 24.13 -19.39 -11.45
N SER A 90 23.36 -18.53 -12.12
CA SER A 90 22.30 -18.99 -13.02
C SER A 90 22.82 -19.55 -14.34
N GLY A 91 24.04 -19.14 -14.74
CA GLY A 91 24.45 -19.20 -16.14
C GLY A 91 23.53 -18.36 -17.05
N ARG A 92 23.69 -18.49 -18.36
CA ARG A 92 22.88 -17.76 -19.35
C ARG A 92 21.46 -18.30 -19.40
N VAL A 93 20.48 -17.47 -19.03
CA VAL A 93 19.05 -17.79 -19.09
C VAL A 93 18.36 -16.99 -20.20
N ASN A 94 17.78 -17.67 -21.19
CA ASN A 94 17.11 -17.06 -22.34
C ASN A 94 15.70 -16.56 -21.99
N THR A 95 15.59 -15.33 -21.52
CA THR A 95 14.30 -14.68 -21.26
C THR A 95 14.46 -13.16 -21.20
N SER A 96 13.41 -12.44 -21.58
CA SER A 96 13.31 -10.99 -21.43
C SER A 96 12.80 -10.55 -20.05
N ALA A 97 12.50 -11.51 -19.15
CA ALA A 97 12.01 -11.23 -17.80
C ALA A 97 13.10 -10.61 -16.92
N THR A 98 12.75 -9.53 -16.22
CA THR A 98 13.61 -8.82 -15.28
C THR A 98 12.94 -8.61 -13.92
N VAL A 99 11.77 -9.24 -13.71
CA VAL A 99 10.92 -9.06 -12.54
C VAL A 99 10.55 -10.45 -12.01
N GLY A 100 10.70 -10.66 -10.71
CA GLY A 100 10.27 -11.88 -10.02
C GLY A 100 11.02 -13.14 -10.48
N VAL A 101 12.30 -13.02 -10.84
CA VAL A 101 13.12 -14.13 -11.31
C VAL A 101 13.51 -15.01 -10.11
N PRO A 102 13.08 -16.27 -10.03
CA PRO A 102 13.30 -17.09 -8.83
C PRO A 102 14.78 -17.42 -8.63
N TYR A 103 15.24 -17.33 -7.38
CA TYR A 103 16.48 -17.95 -6.96
C TYR A 103 16.38 -19.47 -7.15
N ALA A 104 17.42 -20.07 -7.74
CA ALA A 104 17.47 -21.51 -8.02
C ALA A 104 18.74 -22.18 -7.49
N GLY A 105 19.37 -21.57 -6.48
CA GLY A 105 20.53 -22.12 -5.79
C GLY A 105 20.15 -23.01 -4.59
N PRO A 106 21.15 -23.35 -3.74
CA PRO A 106 20.94 -24.10 -2.50
C PRO A 106 20.01 -23.37 -1.52
N GLU A 107 19.30 -24.12 -0.67
CA GLU A 107 18.39 -23.56 0.35
C GLU A 107 19.09 -22.55 1.26
N LEU A 108 18.52 -21.35 1.34
CA LEU A 108 19.05 -20.24 2.13
C LEU A 108 18.69 -20.41 3.61
N GLN A 109 19.62 -20.04 4.49
CA GLN A 109 19.54 -20.31 5.93
C GLN A 109 19.57 -19.02 6.74
N SER A 110 19.12 -19.10 7.99
CA SER A 110 19.15 -17.99 8.94
C SER A 110 20.56 -17.40 9.08
N ARG A 111 20.64 -16.07 9.28
CA ARG A 111 21.89 -15.30 9.46
C ARG A 111 22.80 -15.21 8.24
N GLN A 112 22.47 -15.88 7.13
CA GLN A 112 23.30 -15.79 5.93
C GLN A 112 23.32 -14.37 5.39
N GLN A 113 24.52 -13.88 5.10
CA GLN A 113 24.77 -12.64 4.37
C GLN A 113 25.21 -13.02 2.96
N LEU A 114 24.49 -12.49 1.98
CA LEU A 114 24.76 -12.75 0.57
C LEU A 114 24.88 -11.42 -0.17
N GLU A 115 25.75 -11.42 -1.16
CA GLU A 115 25.77 -10.41 -2.22
C GLU A 115 25.30 -11.04 -3.52
N TRP A 116 24.62 -10.27 -4.36
CA TRP A 116 24.22 -10.69 -5.68
C TRP A 116 24.33 -9.58 -6.70
N ARG A 117 24.59 -9.96 -7.94
CA ARG A 117 24.69 -9.04 -9.07
C ARG A 117 24.17 -9.70 -10.34
N VAL A 118 23.78 -8.87 -11.29
CA VAL A 118 23.18 -9.32 -12.56
C VAL A 118 23.81 -8.61 -13.75
N ARG A 119 23.92 -9.32 -14.86
CA ARG A 119 24.18 -8.73 -16.19
C ARG A 119 23.21 -9.28 -17.20
N TYR A 120 23.03 -8.57 -18.31
CA TYR A 120 22.11 -8.98 -19.36
C TYR A 120 22.75 -8.98 -20.75
N GLU A 121 22.14 -9.73 -21.66
CA GLU A 121 22.42 -9.73 -23.09
C GLU A 121 21.24 -9.03 -23.79
N ASN A 122 21.54 -8.04 -24.63
CA ASN A 122 20.52 -7.37 -25.44
C ASN A 122 20.12 -8.24 -26.67
N PRO A 123 19.07 -7.86 -27.42
CA PRO A 123 18.68 -8.61 -28.63
C PRO A 123 19.72 -8.68 -29.75
N SER A 124 20.74 -7.80 -29.77
CA SER A 124 21.87 -7.88 -30.72
C SER A 124 22.96 -8.87 -30.29
N GLY A 125 22.85 -9.48 -29.11
CA GLY A 125 23.80 -10.45 -28.59
C GLY A 125 24.99 -9.83 -27.85
N GLU A 126 24.91 -8.55 -27.48
CA GLU A 126 25.94 -7.85 -26.72
C GLU A 126 25.65 -7.94 -25.22
N LEU A 127 26.66 -8.31 -24.43
CA LEU A 127 26.58 -8.40 -22.97
C LEU A 127 26.86 -7.04 -22.32
N SER A 128 26.07 -6.72 -21.29
CA SER A 128 26.34 -5.60 -20.40
C SER A 128 27.51 -5.87 -19.46
N GLY A 129 27.98 -4.82 -18.79
CA GLY A 129 28.72 -4.97 -17.53
C GLY A 129 27.85 -5.64 -16.46
N TRP A 130 28.49 -6.19 -15.41
CA TRP A 130 27.80 -6.55 -14.18
C TRP A 130 27.26 -5.30 -13.49
N SER A 131 26.07 -5.41 -12.90
CA SER A 131 25.55 -4.40 -11.98
C SER A 131 26.50 -4.20 -10.78
N GLU A 132 26.29 -3.12 -10.04
CA GLU A 132 26.74 -3.06 -8.65
C GLU A 132 26.10 -4.23 -7.87
N SER A 133 26.83 -4.76 -6.88
CA SER A 133 26.30 -5.81 -6.00
C SER A 133 25.24 -5.22 -5.09
N ALA A 134 24.13 -5.94 -4.94
CA ALA A 134 23.15 -5.73 -3.88
C ALA A 134 23.33 -6.82 -2.82
N SER A 135 22.92 -6.56 -1.59
CA SER A 135 23.07 -7.47 -0.47
C SER A 135 21.73 -7.97 0.07
N VAL A 136 21.76 -9.05 0.83
CA VAL A 136 20.63 -9.51 1.65
C VAL A 136 21.19 -10.21 2.87
N GLU A 137 20.67 -9.88 4.04
CA GLU A 137 20.98 -10.57 5.29
C GLU A 137 19.71 -11.24 5.84
N TYR A 138 19.77 -12.55 6.01
CA TYR A 138 18.65 -13.36 6.47
C TYR A 138 18.44 -13.24 7.98
N GLY A 139 17.16 -13.12 8.39
CA GLY A 139 16.77 -13.13 9.79
C GLY A 139 16.83 -14.53 10.42
N LEU A 140 16.12 -14.71 11.54
CA LEU A 140 15.86 -16.04 12.10
C LEU A 140 14.61 -16.63 11.45
N LEU A 141 14.80 -17.57 10.53
CA LEU A 141 13.77 -18.11 9.65
C LEU A 141 12.88 -19.18 10.32
N THR A 142 13.38 -19.82 11.36
CA THR A 142 12.68 -20.91 12.06
C THR A 142 12.58 -20.65 13.56
N ASN A 143 11.71 -21.40 14.25
CA ASN A 143 11.59 -21.25 15.71
C ASN A 143 12.83 -21.81 16.41
N GLU A 144 13.48 -22.82 15.80
CA GLU A 144 14.66 -23.51 16.28
C GLU A 144 15.92 -22.61 16.29
N ASP A 145 15.90 -21.52 15.53
CA ASP A 145 16.96 -20.51 15.53
C ASP A 145 17.02 -19.67 16.82
N TRP A 146 15.93 -19.66 17.59
CA TRP A 146 15.81 -18.93 18.84
C TRP A 146 16.27 -19.78 20.01
N GLN A 147 17.14 -19.20 20.84
CA GLN A 147 17.66 -19.82 22.07
C GLN A 147 17.03 -19.23 23.34
N GLY A 148 16.24 -18.15 23.19
CA GLY A 148 15.55 -17.48 24.28
C GLY A 148 14.18 -18.07 24.62
N LYS A 149 13.61 -17.52 25.70
CA LYS A 149 12.26 -17.76 26.21
C LYS A 149 11.44 -16.48 26.13
N TRP A 150 10.13 -16.61 26.08
CA TRP A 150 9.23 -15.47 26.30
C TRP A 150 9.38 -14.98 27.73
N VAL A 151 9.63 -13.68 27.93
CA VAL A 151 9.75 -13.08 29.27
C VAL A 151 8.78 -11.93 29.48
N GLY A 152 8.24 -11.79 30.69
CA GLY A 152 7.33 -10.70 31.03
C GLY A 152 7.17 -10.52 32.54
N ALA A 153 6.45 -9.47 32.94
CA ALA A 153 6.21 -9.19 34.34
C ALA A 153 5.18 -10.13 34.97
N THR A 154 5.31 -10.35 36.27
CA THR A 154 4.41 -11.12 37.14
C THR A 154 3.14 -10.37 37.54
N THR A 155 2.99 -9.10 37.14
CA THR A 155 1.88 -8.25 37.54
C THR A 155 0.56 -8.72 36.93
N PRO A 156 -0.50 -8.93 37.75
CA PRO A 156 -1.81 -9.32 37.25
C PRO A 156 -2.45 -8.18 36.44
N ALA A 157 -3.44 -8.52 35.62
CA ALA A 157 -4.28 -7.54 34.97
C ALA A 157 -5.01 -6.67 36.01
N GLU A 158 -5.06 -5.38 35.75
CA GLU A 158 -5.92 -4.42 36.44
C GLU A 158 -7.22 -4.23 35.65
N THR A 159 -8.20 -3.56 36.25
CA THR A 159 -9.46 -3.24 35.57
C THR A 159 -9.61 -1.75 35.38
N THR A 160 -10.04 -1.37 34.18
CA THR A 160 -10.49 0.00 33.88
C THR A 160 -11.80 0.29 34.60
N GLU A 161 -12.21 1.57 34.66
CA GLU A 161 -13.54 1.96 35.18
C GLU A 161 -14.72 1.34 34.40
N PHE A 162 -14.49 0.84 33.19
CA PHE A 162 -15.48 0.11 32.39
C PHE A 162 -15.43 -1.41 32.61
N ASN A 163 -14.72 -1.86 33.65
CA ASN A 163 -14.56 -3.27 33.99
C ASN A 163 -13.91 -4.10 32.86
N LEU A 164 -13.07 -3.46 32.05
CA LEU A 164 -12.23 -4.12 31.05
C LEU A 164 -10.86 -4.41 31.66
N PRO A 165 -10.30 -5.62 31.51
CA PRO A 165 -8.95 -5.92 31.97
C PRO A 165 -7.92 -5.14 31.14
N PHE A 166 -6.82 -4.74 31.77
CA PHE A 166 -5.62 -4.24 31.10
C PHE A 166 -4.36 -4.61 31.89
N PHE A 167 -3.23 -4.72 31.21
CA PHE A 167 -1.91 -4.88 31.79
C PHE A 167 -1.17 -3.55 31.76
N ARG A 168 -0.59 -3.17 32.91
CA ARG A 168 0.31 -2.02 32.94
C ARG A 168 1.48 -2.25 31.99
N PRO A 169 1.91 -1.22 31.25
CA PRO A 169 3.15 -1.29 30.49
C PRO A 169 4.34 -1.63 31.39
N GLN A 170 5.23 -2.45 30.85
CA GLN A 170 6.32 -3.09 31.61
C GLN A 170 7.65 -2.64 31.03
N THR A 171 8.69 -2.50 31.85
CA THR A 171 10.05 -2.28 31.35
C THR A 171 10.94 -3.41 31.82
N LEU A 172 11.40 -4.22 30.87
CA LEU A 172 12.29 -5.35 31.09
C LEU A 172 13.72 -4.94 30.80
N ARG A 173 14.68 -5.39 31.60
CA ARG A 173 16.10 -5.06 31.45
C ARG A 173 17.02 -6.25 31.68
N LYS A 174 18.18 -6.20 31.03
CA LYS A 174 19.27 -7.15 31.18
C LYS A 174 20.62 -6.45 31.07
N ASN A 175 21.43 -6.60 32.11
CA ASN A 175 22.83 -6.19 32.09
C ASN A 175 23.72 -7.34 31.61
N PHE A 176 24.77 -7.01 30.88
CA PHE A 176 25.80 -7.94 30.41
C PHE A 176 27.12 -7.18 30.20
N THR A 177 28.22 -7.91 30.02
CA THR A 177 29.54 -7.32 29.82
C THR A 177 30.18 -7.88 28.56
N ILE A 178 30.91 -7.04 27.83
CA ILE A 178 31.76 -7.46 26.71
C ILE A 178 33.19 -6.96 26.91
N ASP A 179 34.18 -7.76 26.51
CA ASP A 179 35.60 -7.46 26.69
C ASP A 179 36.20 -6.63 25.53
N GLY A 180 35.51 -6.61 24.38
CA GLY A 180 35.89 -5.89 23.18
C GLY A 180 34.65 -5.56 22.34
N LEU A 181 34.81 -4.60 21.42
CA LEU A 181 33.75 -4.29 20.46
C LEU A 181 33.74 -5.35 19.34
N PRO A 182 32.58 -5.92 19.00
CA PRO A 182 32.46 -6.87 17.88
C PRO A 182 32.59 -6.16 16.54
N GLU A 183 32.87 -6.91 15.48
CA GLU A 183 32.77 -6.38 14.11
C GLU A 183 31.31 -6.22 13.70
N GLN A 184 30.45 -7.11 14.20
CA GLN A 184 29.02 -7.09 13.92
C GLN A 184 28.20 -7.49 15.14
N ALA A 185 27.10 -6.77 15.38
CA ALA A 185 26.07 -7.16 16.33
C ALA A 185 24.65 -7.06 15.74
N ARG A 186 23.85 -8.09 15.98
CA ARG A 186 22.44 -8.18 15.55
C ARG A 186 21.53 -8.43 16.72
N LEU A 187 20.49 -7.62 16.85
CA LEU A 187 19.39 -7.86 17.77
C LEU A 187 18.19 -8.40 16.98
N TYR A 188 17.84 -9.65 17.22
CA TYR A 188 16.57 -10.24 16.83
C TYR A 188 15.57 -10.04 17.96
N ILE A 189 14.42 -9.44 17.70
CA ILE A 189 13.48 -9.05 18.76
C ILE A 189 12.03 -9.08 18.29
N THR A 190 11.14 -9.47 19.20
CA THR A 190 9.68 -9.43 19.01
C THR A 190 8.94 -9.35 20.34
N ALA A 191 7.62 -9.16 20.29
CA ALA A 191 6.76 -9.19 21.45
C ALA A 191 5.40 -9.87 21.17
N LYS A 192 4.86 -10.52 22.20
CA LYS A 192 3.41 -10.68 22.37
C LYS A 192 2.88 -9.36 22.95
N GLY A 193 2.40 -8.48 22.08
CA GLY A 193 2.06 -7.09 22.41
C GLY A 193 2.80 -6.14 21.50
N VAL A 194 3.17 -4.98 22.02
CA VAL A 194 4.05 -4.04 21.32
C VAL A 194 5.25 -3.65 22.19
N PHE A 195 6.37 -3.30 21.58
CA PHE A 195 7.62 -2.99 22.30
C PHE A 195 8.34 -1.73 21.79
N ARG A 196 9.20 -1.14 22.63
CA ARG A 196 10.27 -0.21 22.24
C ARG A 196 11.53 -0.60 23.00
N ALA A 197 12.62 -0.83 22.27
CA ALA A 197 13.89 -1.29 22.84
C ALA A 197 14.95 -0.18 22.87
N GLN A 198 15.86 -0.29 23.84
CA GLN A 198 17.02 0.58 24.01
C GLN A 198 18.25 -0.25 24.37
N LEU A 199 19.41 0.13 23.84
CA LEU A 199 20.71 -0.39 24.26
C LEU A 199 21.54 0.78 24.78
N ASN A 200 22.02 0.69 26.01
CA ASN A 200 22.80 1.74 26.67
C ASN A 200 22.10 3.12 26.68
N GLY A 201 20.77 3.11 26.88
CA GLY A 201 19.93 4.30 26.89
C GLY A 201 19.63 4.91 25.51
N GLN A 202 20.14 4.32 24.43
CA GLN A 202 19.84 4.74 23.06
C GLN A 202 18.73 3.88 22.46
N ARG A 203 17.71 4.52 21.86
CA ARG A 203 16.62 3.82 21.18
C ARG A 203 17.17 2.98 20.02
N ILE A 204 16.78 1.71 19.97
CA ILE A 204 17.06 0.82 18.85
C ILE A 204 16.00 1.05 17.77
N GLY A 205 16.45 1.35 16.55
CA GLY A 205 15.58 1.63 15.42
C GLY A 205 14.70 2.88 15.60
N ASN A 206 13.79 3.08 14.65
CA ASN A 206 12.81 4.18 14.66
C ASN A 206 11.40 3.70 14.31
N ASP A 207 11.16 2.41 14.51
CA ASP A 207 9.89 1.76 14.25
C ASP A 207 8.91 2.01 15.39
N GLU A 208 7.63 2.12 15.03
CA GLU A 208 6.51 2.36 15.90
C GLU A 208 5.57 1.16 15.90
N MET A 209 4.86 0.95 17.02
CA MET A 209 3.88 -0.14 17.15
C MET A 209 4.44 -1.54 16.81
N THR A 210 5.73 -1.78 17.06
CA THR A 210 6.41 -3.04 16.74
C THR A 210 5.96 -4.18 17.65
N PRO A 211 5.82 -5.43 17.16
CA PRO A 211 6.17 -5.88 15.81
C PRO A 211 5.06 -5.66 14.76
N GLY A 212 3.85 -5.28 15.19
CA GLY A 212 2.68 -5.16 14.31
C GLY A 212 1.52 -6.05 14.73
N TYR A 213 0.52 -6.21 13.85
CA TYR A 213 -0.71 -6.95 14.07
C TYR A 213 -0.89 -8.09 13.06
N THR A 214 -0.58 -9.30 13.50
CA THR A 214 -0.81 -10.56 12.77
C THR A 214 -1.80 -11.46 13.51
N PRO A 215 -2.27 -12.56 12.90
CA PRO A 215 -2.96 -13.63 13.60
C PRO A 215 -2.03 -14.32 14.61
N TYR A 216 -1.91 -13.77 15.83
CA TYR A 216 -0.90 -14.19 16.82
C TYR A 216 -0.97 -15.68 17.23
N GLN A 217 -2.09 -16.36 17.00
CA GLN A 217 -2.23 -17.82 17.19
C GLN A 217 -1.52 -18.65 16.12
N HIS A 218 -1.18 -18.04 14.99
CA HIS A 218 -0.50 -18.66 13.86
C HIS A 218 0.92 -18.14 13.71
N ARG A 219 1.11 -16.82 13.84
CA ARG A 219 2.38 -16.15 13.54
C ARG A 219 2.58 -14.89 14.36
N ILE A 220 3.80 -14.71 14.86
CA ILE A 220 4.31 -13.47 15.44
C ILE A 220 5.52 -13.04 14.62
N GLU A 221 5.50 -11.79 14.14
CA GLU A 221 6.59 -11.23 13.33
C GLU A 221 7.79 -10.84 14.18
N THR A 222 8.99 -11.06 13.64
CA THR A 222 10.26 -10.74 14.29
C THR A 222 10.98 -9.64 13.52
N LEU A 223 11.72 -8.80 14.25
CA LEU A 223 12.51 -7.70 13.69
C LEU A 223 13.98 -7.95 13.94
N THR A 224 14.82 -7.48 13.02
CA THR A 224 16.28 -7.54 13.11
C THR A 224 16.83 -6.13 13.06
N TYR A 225 17.69 -5.80 14.01
CA TYR A 225 18.38 -4.51 14.05
C TYR A 225 19.89 -4.70 14.08
N ASP A 226 20.61 -3.88 13.31
CA ASP A 226 22.03 -3.67 13.53
C ASP A 226 22.21 -2.80 14.78
N VAL A 227 22.92 -3.34 15.76
CA VAL A 227 23.20 -2.66 17.04
C VAL A 227 24.70 -2.57 17.32
N THR A 228 25.53 -2.78 16.30
CA THR A 228 27.00 -2.81 16.41
C THR A 228 27.53 -1.55 17.07
N ASP A 229 27.11 -0.39 16.57
CA ASP A 229 27.56 0.93 17.04
C ASP A 229 26.96 1.36 18.39
N LEU A 230 26.02 0.58 18.94
CA LEU A 230 25.36 0.87 20.22
C LEU A 230 26.02 0.18 21.41
N LEU A 231 26.90 -0.79 21.16
CA LEU A 231 27.65 -1.51 22.18
C LEU A 231 28.84 -0.70 22.71
N GLN A 232 29.22 -0.95 23.96
CA GLN A 232 30.40 -0.36 24.58
C GLN A 232 31.22 -1.42 25.32
N VAL A 233 32.54 -1.24 25.42
CA VAL A 233 33.39 -2.13 26.21
C VAL A 233 33.02 -2.04 27.69
N GLY A 234 32.94 -3.19 28.37
CA GLY A 234 32.50 -3.28 29.75
C GLY A 234 30.99 -3.48 29.86
N GLU A 235 30.35 -2.81 30.81
CA GLU A 235 28.93 -2.99 31.11
C GLU A 235 28.02 -2.42 30.02
N ASN A 236 27.04 -3.22 29.61
CA ASN A 236 25.96 -2.84 28.70
C ASN A 236 24.61 -3.17 29.33
N GLU A 237 23.59 -2.40 28.97
CA GLU A 237 22.21 -2.64 29.37
C GLU A 237 21.27 -2.65 28.16
N LEU A 238 20.60 -3.79 27.95
CA LEU A 238 19.49 -3.91 27.01
C LEU A 238 18.17 -3.78 27.77
N THR A 239 17.33 -2.84 27.36
CA THR A 239 16.04 -2.55 27.98
C THR A 239 14.93 -2.56 26.92
N ALA A 240 13.75 -3.08 27.25
CA ALA A 240 12.57 -3.01 26.40
C ALA A 240 11.32 -2.66 27.20
N THR A 241 10.61 -1.61 26.77
CA THR A 241 9.28 -1.29 27.28
C THR A 241 8.22 -2.01 26.45
N LEU A 242 7.26 -2.66 27.10
CA LEU A 242 6.19 -3.44 26.51
C LEU A 242 4.82 -2.85 26.84
N SER A 243 3.88 -2.94 25.92
CA SER A 243 2.45 -2.68 26.14
C SER A 243 1.60 -3.76 25.48
N GLU A 244 0.31 -3.78 25.81
CA GLU A 244 -0.65 -4.78 25.34
C GLU A 244 -0.82 -4.83 23.82
N GLY A 245 -0.75 -3.65 23.17
CA GLY A 245 -0.98 -3.51 21.74
C GLY A 245 -2.28 -4.21 21.28
N TRP A 246 -2.21 -4.88 20.12
CA TRP A 246 -3.32 -5.70 19.62
C TRP A 246 -3.40 -7.10 20.24
N TYR A 247 -2.36 -7.54 20.96
CA TYR A 247 -2.26 -8.89 21.52
C TYR A 247 -3.12 -9.06 22.77
N ALA A 248 -2.99 -8.18 23.76
CA ALA A 248 -3.74 -8.25 25.01
C ALA A 248 -4.77 -7.12 25.16
N GLY A 249 -4.66 -6.07 24.34
CA GLY A 249 -5.49 -4.88 24.44
C GLY A 249 -6.91 -5.09 23.92
N ARG A 250 -7.80 -4.16 24.23
CA ARG A 250 -9.17 -4.17 23.68
C ARG A 250 -9.12 -3.94 22.17
N ILE A 251 -9.72 -4.86 21.41
CA ILE A 251 -9.88 -4.77 19.95
C ILE A 251 -11.35 -4.96 19.54
N GLY A 252 -11.85 -4.05 18.71
CA GLY A 252 -13.23 -3.96 18.25
C GLY A 252 -14.25 -3.74 19.37
N TYR A 253 -15.48 -4.18 19.10
CA TYR A 253 -16.65 -4.06 19.96
C TYR A 253 -16.76 -5.15 21.04
N THR A 254 -15.79 -6.05 21.10
CA THR A 254 -15.79 -7.22 21.99
C THR A 254 -14.61 -7.16 22.97
N LEU A 255 -14.68 -7.93 24.05
CA LEU A 255 -13.52 -8.17 24.93
C LEU A 255 -12.36 -8.79 24.13
N PRO A 256 -11.09 -8.65 24.59
CA PRO A 256 -9.94 -9.28 23.97
C PRO A 256 -10.21 -10.77 23.77
N GLN A 257 -10.05 -11.24 22.54
CA GLN A 257 -10.54 -12.57 22.14
C GLN A 257 -9.47 -13.65 22.16
N TRP A 258 -8.22 -13.25 22.26
CA TRP A 258 -7.12 -14.18 22.46
C TRP A 258 -7.33 -14.77 23.87
N THR A 259 -7.68 -16.06 23.92
CA THR A 259 -7.95 -16.80 25.17
C THR A 259 -6.77 -16.80 26.14
N ASN A 260 -5.60 -16.38 25.65
CA ASN A 260 -4.44 -15.99 26.45
C ASN A 260 -4.56 -14.49 26.75
N THR A 261 -5.37 -14.14 27.75
CA THR A 261 -5.27 -12.87 28.47
C THR A 261 -3.97 -12.84 29.28
N ASP A 262 -2.86 -13.22 28.64
CA ASP A 262 -1.55 -13.26 29.26
C ASP A 262 -0.95 -11.87 29.14
N SER A 263 -0.29 -11.48 30.21
CA SER A 263 0.52 -10.27 30.28
C SER A 263 1.49 -10.23 29.07
N PRO A 264 1.80 -9.04 28.50
CA PRO A 264 2.74 -8.92 27.39
C PRO A 264 4.05 -9.67 27.63
N ARG A 265 4.66 -10.17 26.54
CA ARG A 265 5.94 -10.90 26.59
C ARG A 265 6.92 -10.37 25.56
N LEU A 266 8.20 -10.35 25.91
CA LEU A 266 9.32 -10.08 25.03
C LEU A 266 10.04 -11.39 24.67
N LEU A 267 10.52 -11.48 23.44
CA LEU A 267 11.53 -12.45 23.04
C LEU A 267 12.64 -11.68 22.34
N ALA A 268 13.88 -11.83 22.80
CA ALA A 268 15.02 -11.14 22.22
C ALA A 268 16.27 -12.02 22.25
N GLN A 269 17.11 -11.88 21.22
CA GLN A 269 18.38 -12.56 21.04
C GLN A 269 19.38 -11.58 20.42
N LEU A 270 20.42 -11.24 21.17
CA LEU A 270 21.56 -10.44 20.70
C LEU A 270 22.70 -11.37 20.34
N GLU A 271 23.14 -11.30 19.09
CA GLU A 271 24.29 -12.04 18.58
C GLU A 271 25.42 -11.08 18.21
N THR A 272 26.67 -11.49 18.46
CA THR A 272 27.90 -10.76 18.12
C THR A 272 28.87 -11.70 17.42
N ASP A 273 29.35 -11.32 16.24
CA ASP A 273 30.31 -12.11 15.43
C ASP A 273 29.88 -13.60 15.29
N GLY A 274 28.59 -13.83 15.07
CA GLY A 274 27.98 -15.16 14.92
C GLY A 274 27.75 -15.94 16.22
N GLN A 275 28.00 -15.34 17.39
CA GLN A 275 27.78 -15.97 18.69
C GLN A 275 26.63 -15.33 19.46
N VAL A 276 25.79 -16.14 20.09
CA VAL A 276 24.71 -15.66 20.95
C VAL A 276 25.28 -15.12 22.26
N LEU A 277 25.07 -13.82 22.51
CA LEU A 277 25.58 -13.12 23.69
C LEU A 277 24.50 -12.93 24.76
N VAL A 278 23.30 -12.52 24.36
CA VAL A 278 22.16 -12.32 25.27
C VAL A 278 20.92 -12.98 24.69
N VAL A 279 20.18 -13.68 25.54
CA VAL A 279 18.82 -14.15 25.25
C VAL A 279 17.86 -13.69 26.34
N THR A 280 16.59 -13.58 26.02
CA THR A 280 15.54 -13.47 27.03
C THR A 280 15.39 -14.77 27.81
N ASP A 281 15.55 -14.71 29.13
CA ASP A 281 15.47 -15.85 30.05
C ASP A 281 15.14 -15.38 31.49
N GLU A 282 15.19 -16.27 32.47
CA GLU A 282 14.92 -15.99 33.88
C GLU A 282 15.86 -14.97 34.54
N SER A 283 16.99 -14.63 33.90
CA SER A 283 17.96 -13.69 34.43
C SER A 283 17.61 -12.22 34.16
N TRP A 284 16.57 -11.97 33.37
CA TRP A 284 16.02 -10.64 33.14
C TRP A 284 15.27 -10.12 34.38
N GLN A 285 15.16 -8.81 34.47
CA GLN A 285 14.41 -8.15 35.54
C GLN A 285 13.35 -7.22 34.94
N THR A 286 12.25 -7.01 35.65
CA THR A 286 11.24 -6.01 35.30
C THR A 286 11.23 -4.89 36.34
N GLN A 287 11.05 -3.67 35.86
CA GLN A 287 10.77 -2.50 36.70
C GLN A 287 9.24 -2.45 36.97
N PRO A 288 8.77 -2.60 38.22
CA PRO A 288 7.33 -2.68 38.50
C PRO A 288 6.58 -1.36 38.25
N ALA A 289 7.22 -0.23 38.56
CA ALA A 289 6.66 1.11 38.41
C ALA A 289 7.37 1.85 37.28
N THR A 290 6.64 2.15 36.20
CA THR A 290 7.15 2.89 35.04
C THR A 290 6.26 4.11 34.75
N PRO A 291 6.80 5.21 34.21
CA PRO A 291 6.00 6.41 33.97
C PRO A 291 4.76 6.19 33.11
N LEU A 292 4.80 5.27 32.15
CA LEU A 292 3.64 4.89 31.36
C LEU A 292 2.80 3.85 32.14
N THR A 293 1.72 4.30 32.78
CA THR A 293 0.92 3.45 33.68
C THR A 293 -0.29 2.80 33.00
N TYR A 294 -0.72 3.34 31.86
CA TYR A 294 -1.81 2.79 31.05
C TYR A 294 -1.54 3.08 29.58
N SER A 295 -1.86 2.12 28.71
CA SER A 295 -1.77 2.32 27.27
C SER A 295 -2.78 1.43 26.57
N SER A 296 -3.58 2.04 25.69
CA SER A 296 -4.59 1.38 24.88
C SER A 296 -4.60 2.01 23.50
N ILE A 297 -4.70 1.17 22.47
CA ILE A 297 -4.79 1.62 21.07
C ILE A 297 -5.99 2.57 20.88
N TYR A 298 -7.13 2.27 21.52
CA TYR A 298 -8.36 3.07 21.36
C TYR A 298 -8.48 4.19 22.37
N ASP A 299 -8.10 3.92 23.62
CA ASP A 299 -8.46 4.82 24.71
C ASP A 299 -7.38 5.87 24.99
N GLY A 300 -6.13 5.61 24.59
CA GLY A 300 -4.99 6.50 24.76
C GLY A 300 -4.00 6.04 25.83
N GLU A 301 -3.11 6.95 26.24
CA GLU A 301 -2.05 6.68 27.22
C GLU A 301 -2.17 7.51 28.48
N PHE A 302 -1.80 6.92 29.61
CA PHE A 302 -1.59 7.65 30.86
C PHE A 302 -0.11 7.61 31.24
N TYR A 303 0.53 8.76 31.20
CA TYR A 303 1.93 8.95 31.57
C TYR A 303 2.03 9.81 32.83
N SER A 304 2.71 9.33 33.87
CA SER A 304 2.90 10.02 35.13
C SER A 304 4.31 9.85 35.66
N GLU A 305 5.03 10.96 35.80
CA GLU A 305 6.38 10.99 36.35
C GLU A 305 6.42 10.82 37.87
N LEU A 306 5.24 10.83 38.53
CA LEU A 306 5.10 10.67 39.98
C LEU A 306 5.14 9.20 40.43
N GLN A 307 5.68 8.29 39.63
CA GLN A 307 5.78 6.89 40.00
C GLN A 307 6.74 6.69 41.18
N PRO A 308 6.42 5.76 42.10
CA PRO A 308 7.35 5.39 43.16
C PRO A 308 8.58 4.72 42.55
N THR A 309 9.74 4.94 43.19
CA THR A 309 10.93 4.13 42.90
C THR A 309 10.78 2.79 43.60
N GLU A 310 10.69 1.72 42.81
CA GLU A 310 10.60 0.34 43.31
C GLU A 310 11.82 -0.47 42.85
N PRO A 311 12.30 -1.44 43.64
CA PRO A 311 13.39 -2.30 43.21
C PRO A 311 12.94 -3.19 42.03
N PRO A 312 13.85 -3.53 41.10
CA PRO A 312 13.54 -4.50 40.04
C PRO A 312 13.13 -5.84 40.63
N VAL A 313 12.18 -6.51 39.97
CA VAL A 313 11.71 -7.86 40.35
C VAL A 313 12.01 -8.86 39.23
N PRO A 314 12.13 -10.17 39.54
CA PRO A 314 12.34 -11.18 38.52
C PRO A 314 11.18 -11.25 37.51
N VAL A 315 11.51 -11.57 36.26
CA VAL A 315 10.52 -11.86 35.20
C VAL A 315 9.94 -13.28 35.36
N ILE A 316 8.82 -13.52 34.70
CA ILE A 316 8.38 -14.87 34.34
C ILE A 316 9.04 -15.22 33.01
N ALA A 317 9.49 -16.47 32.86
CA ALA A 317 9.96 -17.01 31.59
C ALA A 317 9.09 -18.19 31.14
N GLU A 318 8.73 -18.22 29.86
CA GLU A 318 7.87 -19.22 29.22
C GLU A 318 8.55 -19.78 27.98
N ALA A 319 8.43 -21.09 27.75
CA ALA A 319 8.96 -21.72 26.54
C ALA A 319 8.22 -21.21 25.29
N LEU A 320 8.87 -21.29 24.13
CA LEU A 320 8.24 -20.97 22.86
C LEU A 320 7.12 -21.96 22.56
N GLU A 321 5.99 -21.48 22.03
CA GLU A 321 4.94 -22.35 21.50
C GLU A 321 5.40 -22.94 20.15
N PRO A 322 5.49 -24.27 19.98
CA PRO A 322 5.94 -24.86 18.71
C PRO A 322 4.99 -24.59 17.53
N THR A 323 3.72 -24.29 17.81
CA THR A 323 2.67 -24.09 16.80
C THR A 323 2.55 -22.66 16.31
N VAL A 324 3.13 -21.68 17.03
CA VAL A 324 3.13 -20.27 16.64
C VAL A 324 4.44 -19.98 15.92
N MET A 325 4.36 -19.59 14.65
CA MET A 325 5.54 -19.32 13.84
C MET A 325 6.17 -17.99 14.23
N LEU A 326 7.47 -17.99 14.54
CA LEU A 326 8.30 -16.79 14.67
C LEU A 326 8.98 -16.54 13.34
N ARG A 327 8.58 -15.50 12.62
CA ARG A 327 9.09 -15.24 11.26
C ARG A 327 9.49 -13.79 11.10
N PRO A 328 10.59 -13.48 10.37
CA PRO A 328 10.94 -12.10 10.12
C PRO A 328 9.81 -11.37 9.40
N LYS A 329 9.63 -10.09 9.71
CA LYS A 329 8.53 -9.29 9.17
C LYS A 329 8.60 -9.23 7.64
N ARG A 330 7.49 -9.57 6.98
CA ARG A 330 7.40 -9.63 5.51
C ARG A 330 7.21 -8.27 4.83
N HIS A 331 6.97 -7.22 5.60
CA HIS A 331 6.68 -5.88 5.08
C HIS A 331 7.28 -4.81 5.97
N ALA A 332 7.32 -3.58 5.46
CA ALA A 332 7.88 -2.48 6.21
C ALA A 332 7.09 -2.17 7.50
N THR A 333 7.81 -1.88 8.57
CA THR A 333 7.30 -1.45 9.88
C THR A 333 6.55 -0.12 9.79
N VAL A 334 5.76 0.20 10.82
CA VAL A 334 5.15 1.53 10.96
C VAL A 334 6.22 2.52 11.42
N LYS A 335 6.24 3.72 10.84
CA LYS A 335 7.17 4.80 11.22
C LYS A 335 6.47 6.14 11.32
N ILE A 336 7.09 7.09 12.02
CA ILE A 336 6.75 8.51 11.90
C ILE A 336 7.29 9.02 10.55
N ARG A 337 6.41 9.33 9.61
CA ARG A 337 6.80 9.71 8.24
C ARG A 337 6.60 11.18 7.92
N LYS A 338 5.72 11.87 8.65
CA LYS A 338 5.47 13.32 8.49
C LYS A 338 5.25 13.97 9.86
N THR A 339 5.54 15.26 9.93
CA THR A 339 5.18 16.11 11.07
C THR A 339 4.27 17.24 10.58
N LEU A 340 3.13 17.45 11.24
CA LEU A 340 2.16 18.50 10.94
C LEU A 340 2.17 19.57 12.04
N PRO A 341 2.53 20.83 11.73
CA PRO A 341 2.46 21.90 12.71
C PRO A 341 1.01 22.37 12.92
N THR A 342 0.71 22.89 14.10
CA THR A 342 -0.56 23.58 14.37
C THR A 342 -0.75 24.77 13.43
N GLN A 343 -1.86 24.80 12.71
CA GLN A 343 -2.24 25.89 11.82
C GLN A 343 -3.02 26.97 12.57
N ASN A 344 -3.99 26.60 13.40
CA ASN A 344 -4.84 27.54 14.15
C ASN A 344 -5.05 27.10 15.59
N ILE A 345 -5.35 28.06 16.46
CA ILE A 345 -5.70 27.83 17.87
C ILE A 345 -7.02 28.53 18.16
N THR A 346 -7.93 27.82 18.81
CA THR A 346 -9.23 28.34 19.25
C THR A 346 -9.48 27.94 20.71
N SER A 347 -9.91 28.89 21.53
CA SER A 347 -10.37 28.60 22.90
C SER A 347 -11.90 28.68 22.95
N VAL A 348 -12.54 27.54 23.18
CA VAL A 348 -14.01 27.44 23.22
C VAL A 348 -14.53 27.53 24.65
N LYS A 349 -13.73 27.13 25.64
CA LYS A 349 -14.07 27.14 27.07
C LYS A 349 -12.90 27.64 27.92
N PRO A 350 -13.14 28.28 29.08
CA PRO A 350 -12.06 28.68 29.99
C PRO A 350 -11.20 27.47 30.39
N GLY A 351 -9.88 27.56 30.17
CA GLY A 351 -8.92 26.50 30.54
C GLY A 351 -8.77 25.34 29.56
N ALA A 352 -9.46 25.38 28.41
CA ALA A 352 -9.30 24.41 27.32
C ALA A 352 -9.00 25.11 25.99
N THR A 353 -8.10 24.53 25.20
CA THR A 353 -7.65 25.11 23.93
C THR A 353 -7.55 24.04 22.85
N ILE A 354 -8.14 24.32 21.69
CA ILE A 354 -8.15 23.45 20.52
C ILE A 354 -7.07 23.91 19.54
N PHE A 355 -6.27 22.97 19.07
CA PHE A 355 -5.21 23.12 18.07
C PHE A 355 -5.67 22.43 16.78
N ASP A 356 -5.83 23.18 15.71
CA ASP A 356 -6.19 22.67 14.38
C ASP A 356 -4.92 22.43 13.56
N LEU A 357 -4.66 21.17 13.18
CA LEU A 357 -3.52 20.79 12.33
C LEU A 357 -3.77 21.03 10.83
N GLY A 358 -5.00 21.40 10.46
CA GLY A 358 -5.42 21.67 9.08
C GLY A 358 -5.72 20.42 8.24
N GLN A 359 -5.39 19.23 8.75
CA GLN A 359 -5.50 17.95 8.06
C GLN A 359 -5.96 16.87 9.04
N ASN A 360 -6.94 16.05 8.65
CA ASN A 360 -7.27 14.83 9.37
C ASN A 360 -6.15 13.79 9.13
N MET A 361 -5.34 13.53 10.15
CA MET A 361 -4.16 12.66 10.12
C MET A 361 -4.33 11.48 11.07
N VAL A 362 -3.39 10.53 11.01
CA VAL A 362 -3.34 9.37 11.93
C VAL A 362 -1.97 9.30 12.56
N GLY A 363 -1.94 9.16 13.88
CA GLY A 363 -0.71 9.09 14.65
C GLY A 363 -0.87 9.64 16.06
N VAL A 364 0.12 10.39 16.55
CA VAL A 364 0.17 10.89 17.93
C VAL A 364 0.62 12.35 17.97
N PRO A 365 0.28 13.13 19.00
CA PRO A 365 0.84 14.47 19.17
C PRO A 365 2.26 14.41 19.74
N HIS A 366 3.07 15.39 19.39
CA HIS A 366 4.28 15.77 20.11
C HIS A 366 4.00 17.08 20.85
N LEU A 367 4.13 17.04 22.17
CA LEU A 367 3.68 18.08 23.08
C LEU A 367 4.85 18.81 23.73
N ARG A 368 4.79 20.14 23.68
CA ARG A 368 5.75 21.06 24.30
C ARG A 368 5.03 22.09 25.17
N VAL A 369 4.46 21.59 26.26
CA VAL A 369 3.41 22.29 27.02
C VAL A 369 3.91 22.69 28.42
N PRO A 370 3.69 23.94 28.86
CA PRO A 370 3.92 24.32 30.25
C PRO A 370 2.92 23.66 31.21
N VAL A 371 3.42 22.99 32.24
CA VAL A 371 2.63 22.22 33.21
C VAL A 371 2.98 22.61 34.64
N LYS A 372 2.10 22.24 35.57
CA LYS A 372 2.33 22.33 37.01
C LYS A 372 2.52 20.94 37.58
N LYS A 373 3.42 20.82 38.56
CA LYS A 373 3.66 19.57 39.28
C LYS A 373 2.35 19.01 39.82
N GLY A 374 2.08 17.74 39.50
CA GLY A 374 0.91 17.01 40.01
C GLY A 374 -0.42 17.33 39.33
N ASP A 375 -0.49 18.38 38.49
CA ASP A 375 -1.66 18.61 37.64
C ASP A 375 -1.66 17.63 36.46
N THR A 376 -2.85 17.21 36.02
CA THR A 376 -3.01 16.38 34.84
C THR A 376 -3.26 17.25 33.61
N LEU A 377 -2.37 17.14 32.62
CA LEU A 377 -2.61 17.60 31.26
C LEU A 377 -3.49 16.57 30.55
N TRP A 378 -4.64 17.01 30.06
CA TRP A 378 -5.58 16.22 29.26
C TRP A 378 -5.40 16.56 27.78
N VAL A 379 -5.33 15.53 26.94
CA VAL A 379 -5.10 15.64 25.50
C VAL A 379 -6.19 14.86 24.79
N ARG A 380 -7.19 15.55 24.24
CA ARG A 380 -8.33 14.91 23.55
C ARG A 380 -8.26 15.12 22.05
N PHE A 381 -8.75 14.15 21.29
CA PHE A 381 -8.64 14.14 19.83
C PHE A 381 -10.02 14.18 19.16
N ALA A 382 -10.11 14.83 18.00
CA ALA A 382 -11.30 14.79 17.15
C ALA A 382 -10.97 14.95 15.66
N GLU A 383 -11.76 14.31 14.80
CA GLU A 383 -11.72 14.51 13.35
C GLU A 383 -12.40 15.83 12.93
N MET A 384 -13.44 16.23 13.67
CA MET A 384 -14.32 17.36 13.35
C MET A 384 -14.65 18.17 14.61
N LEU A 385 -15.00 19.44 14.41
CA LEU A 385 -15.62 20.28 15.44
C LEU A 385 -17.14 20.30 15.23
N ASP A 386 -17.88 20.47 16.32
CA ASP A 386 -19.33 20.68 16.26
C ASP A 386 -19.70 22.13 15.89
N LEU A 387 -21.00 22.42 15.84
CA LEU A 387 -21.51 23.73 15.45
C LEU A 387 -21.18 24.84 16.47
N ASP A 388 -20.93 24.48 17.73
CA ASP A 388 -20.50 25.41 18.77
C ASP A 388 -18.97 25.60 18.78
N GLY A 389 -18.26 24.88 17.90
CA GLY A 389 -16.80 24.89 17.77
C GLY A 389 -16.09 23.95 18.73
N ASP A 390 -16.81 23.16 19.52
CA ASP A 390 -16.26 22.17 20.45
C ASP A 390 -15.83 20.89 19.70
N ILE A 391 -15.01 20.05 20.31
CA ILE A 391 -14.58 18.80 19.67
C ILE A 391 -15.73 17.78 19.56
N PHE A 392 -15.93 17.20 18.38
CA PHE A 392 -16.95 16.17 18.16
C PHE A 392 -16.35 14.76 18.28
N THR A 393 -16.74 14.03 19.32
CA THR A 393 -16.22 12.68 19.61
C THR A 393 -17.28 11.58 19.62
N LYS A 394 -18.57 11.89 19.35
CA LYS A 394 -19.63 10.85 19.36
C LYS A 394 -19.38 9.73 18.36
N ASN A 395 -18.74 10.02 17.23
CA ASN A 395 -18.38 9.04 16.21
C ASN A 395 -17.20 8.11 16.59
N TYR A 396 -16.49 8.40 17.68
CA TYR A 396 -15.44 7.53 18.24
C TYR A 396 -16.04 6.37 19.03
N ARG A 397 -17.35 6.46 19.35
CA ARG A 397 -18.13 5.46 20.09
C ARG A 397 -17.50 5.18 21.46
N SER A 398 -17.00 3.97 21.71
CA SER A 398 -16.38 3.64 23.00
C SER A 398 -14.89 3.97 23.07
N ALA A 399 -14.23 4.30 21.95
CA ALA A 399 -12.84 4.74 21.98
C ALA A 399 -12.75 6.11 22.66
N ARG A 400 -12.04 6.20 23.79
CA ARG A 400 -11.87 7.48 24.48
C ARG A 400 -11.00 8.45 23.69
N SER A 401 -9.98 7.93 23.01
CA SER A 401 -8.94 8.71 22.32
C SER A 401 -8.53 9.93 23.13
N THR A 402 -7.98 9.69 24.32
CA THR A 402 -7.52 10.73 25.23
C THR A 402 -6.22 10.31 25.88
N ASP A 403 -5.20 11.14 25.77
CA ASP A 403 -3.94 10.94 26.46
C ASP A 403 -3.83 11.86 27.69
N TYR A 404 -3.05 11.40 28.67
CA TYR A 404 -2.88 12.04 29.96
C TYR A 404 -1.41 12.14 30.31
N TYR A 405 -1.00 13.30 30.84
CA TYR A 405 0.35 13.51 31.33
C TYR A 405 0.34 14.16 32.72
N VAL A 406 1.12 13.64 33.67
CA VAL A 406 1.31 14.20 35.01
C VAL A 406 2.79 14.45 35.27
N ALA A 407 3.15 15.70 35.53
CA ALA A 407 4.53 16.14 35.72
C ALA A 407 5.03 15.94 37.16
N ALA A 408 6.29 15.57 37.32
CA ALA A 408 6.94 15.51 38.63
C ALA A 408 7.42 16.89 39.13
N GLU A 409 7.54 17.86 38.24
CA GLU A 409 7.99 19.22 38.51
C GLU A 409 7.23 20.27 37.68
N ASP A 410 7.29 21.52 38.13
CA ASP A 410 6.83 22.67 37.35
C ASP A 410 7.77 22.88 36.17
N GLY A 411 7.25 23.02 34.97
CA GLY A 411 8.13 23.19 33.81
C GLY A 411 7.43 23.12 32.48
N LYS A 412 8.23 22.92 31.43
CA LYS A 412 7.75 22.69 30.06
C LYS A 412 8.14 21.27 29.67
N ILE A 413 7.13 20.46 29.37
CA ILE A 413 7.33 19.06 28.98
C ILE A 413 7.79 18.98 27.52
N ASP A 414 8.39 17.84 27.17
CA ASP A 414 8.63 17.41 25.79
C ASP A 414 8.25 15.93 25.71
N TRP A 415 7.07 15.63 25.17
CA TRP A 415 6.48 14.30 25.30
C TRP A 415 5.71 13.87 24.06
N THR A 416 5.84 12.59 23.70
CA THR A 416 5.12 11.93 22.61
C THR A 416 4.63 10.56 23.11
N PRO A 417 3.33 10.22 22.97
CA PRO A 417 2.81 8.88 23.30
C PRO A 417 3.53 7.76 22.54
N SER A 418 3.53 6.56 23.10
CA SER A 418 4.41 5.46 22.69
C SER A 418 3.75 4.28 21.99
N PHE A 419 2.62 3.82 22.52
CA PHE A 419 1.96 2.57 22.15
C PHE A 419 0.46 2.76 21.87
N THR A 420 0.09 3.98 21.47
CA THR A 420 -1.25 4.33 21.00
C THR A 420 -1.16 5.10 19.69
N PHE A 421 -2.31 5.28 19.04
CA PHE A 421 -2.46 6.21 17.93
C PHE A 421 -3.91 6.65 17.83
N HIS A 422 -4.15 7.79 17.18
CA HIS A 422 -5.47 8.39 17.02
C HIS A 422 -5.63 8.86 15.58
N GLY A 423 -6.85 8.79 15.04
CA GLY A 423 -7.24 9.55 13.84
C GLY A 423 -7.81 10.90 14.25
N PHE A 424 -7.24 12.02 13.81
CA PHE A 424 -7.65 13.35 14.23
C PHE A 424 -7.14 14.48 13.34
N ARG A 425 -7.87 15.60 13.35
CA ARG A 425 -7.41 16.91 12.87
C ARG A 425 -7.18 17.89 14.01
N TYR A 426 -7.98 17.77 15.06
CA TYR A 426 -8.04 18.69 16.18
C TYR A 426 -7.52 18.02 17.45
N VAL A 427 -6.70 18.76 18.21
CA VAL A 427 -6.21 18.37 19.53
C VAL A 427 -6.71 19.38 20.55
N GLU A 428 -7.46 18.96 21.56
CA GLU A 428 -7.84 19.79 22.70
C GLU A 428 -6.87 19.54 23.86
N LEU A 429 -6.24 20.60 24.37
CA LEU A 429 -5.46 20.59 25.59
C LEU A 429 -6.22 21.28 26.72
N SER A 430 -6.21 20.68 27.91
CA SER A 430 -6.64 21.32 29.16
C SER A 430 -5.80 20.83 30.35
N GLY A 431 -5.78 21.58 31.45
CA GLY A 431 -4.93 21.26 32.60
C GLY A 431 -3.45 21.64 32.45
N TYR A 432 -3.10 22.42 31.42
CA TYR A 432 -1.81 23.11 31.35
C TYR A 432 -1.73 24.24 32.38
N SER A 433 -0.51 24.75 32.65
CA SER A 433 -0.29 25.80 33.66
C SER A 433 -1.21 27.01 33.43
N PRO A 434 -1.97 27.47 34.45
CA PRO A 434 -2.96 28.55 34.27
C PRO A 434 -2.32 29.92 33.98
N GLN A 435 -1.01 30.06 34.20
CA GLN A 435 -0.25 31.27 33.85
C GLN A 435 0.25 31.24 32.39
N ALA A 436 0.17 30.10 31.70
CA ALA A 436 0.69 29.94 30.35
C ALA A 436 -0.33 30.38 29.30
N THR A 437 0.17 31.03 28.24
CA THR A 437 -0.64 31.37 27.05
C THR A 437 -0.44 30.31 25.98
N PRO A 438 -1.50 29.64 25.51
CA PRO A 438 -1.41 28.66 24.43
C PRO A 438 -0.74 29.21 23.18
N ALA A 439 0.18 28.44 22.60
CA ALA A 439 0.96 28.83 21.43
C ALA A 439 1.07 27.68 20.43
N LYS A 440 1.11 27.98 19.12
CA LYS A 440 1.09 26.96 18.04
C LYS A 440 2.17 25.88 18.19
N GLY A 441 3.34 26.25 18.73
CA GLY A 441 4.45 25.32 18.96
C GLY A 441 4.22 24.30 20.09
N TRP A 442 3.11 24.37 20.82
CA TRP A 442 2.76 23.40 21.87
C TRP A 442 2.37 22.04 21.32
N VAL A 443 1.83 21.97 20.10
CA VAL A 443 1.34 20.74 19.48
C VAL A 443 1.87 20.62 18.05
N GLU A 444 2.49 19.48 17.76
CA GLU A 444 2.77 18.99 16.41
C GLU A 444 2.16 17.59 16.25
N GLY A 445 1.52 17.28 15.13
CA GLY A 445 1.08 15.92 14.83
C GLY A 445 2.20 15.10 14.22
N LYS A 446 2.57 13.95 14.81
CA LYS A 446 3.47 12.96 14.22
C LYS A 446 2.62 11.95 13.46
N VAL A 447 2.74 11.92 12.14
CA VAL A 447 1.93 11.07 11.26
C VAL A 447 2.57 9.70 11.15
N LEU A 448 1.81 8.66 11.52
CA LEU A 448 2.23 7.27 11.52
C LEU A 448 1.55 6.51 10.38
N TYR A 449 2.34 5.73 9.64
CA TYR A 449 1.86 4.71 8.69
C TYR A 449 2.99 3.72 8.37
N SER A 450 2.65 2.55 7.82
CA SER A 450 3.64 1.56 7.33
C SER A 450 4.60 2.21 6.34
N ASP A 451 5.89 1.88 6.39
CA ASP A 451 6.96 2.62 5.72
C ASP A 451 7.04 2.39 4.19
N PHE A 452 5.95 2.62 3.47
CA PHE A 452 5.90 2.62 2.00
C PHE A 452 6.32 3.97 1.40
N SER A 453 6.88 3.96 0.20
CA SER A 453 7.22 5.16 -0.57
C SER A 453 6.08 5.52 -1.54
N THR A 454 6.10 6.76 -2.05
CA THR A 454 5.22 7.15 -3.16
C THR A 454 5.73 6.48 -4.43
N ALA A 455 4.86 5.73 -5.09
CA ALA A 455 5.12 5.12 -6.40
C ALA A 455 4.39 5.88 -7.51
N GLY A 456 3.31 6.61 -7.23
CA GLY A 456 2.56 7.32 -8.25
C GLY A 456 2.05 8.69 -7.82
N THR A 457 1.80 9.54 -8.80
CA THR A 457 1.27 10.90 -8.59
C THR A 457 0.12 11.17 -9.54
N PHE A 458 -0.73 12.14 -9.18
CA PHE A 458 -1.76 12.66 -10.07
C PHE A 458 -1.96 14.16 -9.83
N THR A 459 -2.06 14.94 -10.91
CA THR A 459 -2.41 16.36 -10.88
C THR A 459 -3.30 16.71 -12.07
N SER A 460 -4.05 17.81 -11.96
CA SER A 460 -4.93 18.31 -13.01
C SER A 460 -5.06 19.83 -12.97
N SER A 461 -5.68 20.41 -14.00
CA SER A 461 -6.04 21.82 -14.05
C SER A 461 -7.18 22.22 -13.09
N HIS A 462 -7.83 21.26 -12.40
CA HIS A 462 -8.99 21.54 -11.54
C HIS A 462 -8.67 21.36 -10.06
N SER A 463 -8.76 22.44 -9.30
CA SER A 463 -8.36 22.48 -7.89
C SER A 463 -9.10 21.47 -7.01
N LYS A 464 -10.42 21.30 -7.16
CA LYS A 464 -11.17 20.30 -6.37
C LYS A 464 -10.85 18.86 -6.73
N LEU A 465 -10.42 18.59 -7.97
CA LEU A 465 -9.99 17.25 -8.35
C LEU A 465 -8.63 16.94 -7.71
N ASN A 466 -7.74 17.95 -7.63
CA ASN A 466 -6.49 17.84 -6.89
C ASN A 466 -6.74 17.70 -5.37
N GLN A 467 -7.76 18.37 -4.82
CA GLN A 467 -8.17 18.16 -3.44
C GLN A 467 -8.71 16.75 -3.21
N LEU A 468 -9.48 16.19 -4.14
CA LEU A 468 -9.92 14.79 -4.08
C LEU A 468 -8.72 13.83 -4.05
N GLN A 469 -7.73 14.04 -4.93
CA GLN A 469 -6.48 13.28 -4.91
C GLN A 469 -5.78 13.35 -3.54
N GLN A 470 -5.67 14.54 -2.96
CA GLN A 470 -5.08 14.70 -1.63
C GLN A 470 -5.88 13.95 -0.56
N ASN A 471 -7.21 13.99 -0.60
CA ASN A 471 -8.08 13.27 0.33
C ASN A 471 -7.92 11.76 0.22
N ILE A 472 -7.72 11.23 -1.00
CA ILE A 472 -7.41 9.82 -1.27
C ILE A 472 -6.07 9.44 -0.64
N GLU A 473 -5.00 10.22 -0.87
CA GLU A 473 -3.68 9.94 -0.30
C GLU A 473 -3.65 10.00 1.23
N TRP A 474 -4.36 10.95 1.84
CA TRP A 474 -4.47 11.03 3.29
C TRP A 474 -5.33 9.91 3.87
N GLY A 475 -6.37 9.47 3.16
CA GLY A 475 -7.13 8.28 3.51
C GLY A 475 -6.32 6.99 3.46
N LEU A 476 -5.46 6.84 2.43
CA LEU A 476 -4.50 5.75 2.30
C LEU A 476 -3.51 5.74 3.47
N ARG A 477 -2.82 6.86 3.70
CA ARG A 477 -1.85 6.99 4.81
C ARG A 477 -2.51 6.69 6.16
N GLY A 478 -3.72 7.20 6.38
CA GLY A 478 -4.41 7.03 7.65
C GLY A 478 -4.75 5.59 8.00
N ASN A 479 -4.95 4.73 7.00
CA ASN A 479 -5.49 3.39 7.23
C ASN A 479 -4.53 2.26 6.82
N PHE A 480 -3.29 2.58 6.48
CA PHE A 480 -2.24 1.60 6.25
C PHE A 480 -1.26 1.68 7.42
N LEU A 481 -1.76 1.26 8.59
CA LEU A 481 -0.98 1.17 9.82
C LEU A 481 -0.89 -0.32 10.17
N ASP A 482 0.12 -0.95 9.60
CA ASP A 482 0.43 -2.38 9.65
C ASP A 482 -0.58 -3.32 8.96
N ILE A 483 -1.88 -3.02 9.04
CA ILE A 483 -2.97 -3.67 8.31
C ILE A 483 -3.85 -2.63 7.60
N PRO A 484 -4.64 -2.99 6.56
CA PRO A 484 -5.51 -2.07 5.84
C PRO A 484 -6.81 -1.82 6.63
N THR A 485 -6.78 -0.92 7.61
CA THR A 485 -7.93 -0.66 8.49
C THR A 485 -9.10 -0.03 7.74
N ASP A 486 -10.33 -0.20 8.22
CA ASP A 486 -11.50 0.51 7.70
C ASP A 486 -11.43 2.01 8.01
N CYS A 487 -11.17 2.32 9.28
CA CYS A 487 -11.03 3.66 9.80
C CYS A 487 -10.00 3.70 10.96
N PRO A 488 -9.38 4.85 11.28
CA PRO A 488 -8.26 4.88 12.22
C PRO A 488 -8.54 5.49 13.60
N GLN A 489 -9.77 5.94 13.86
CA GLN A 489 -10.11 6.77 15.03
C GLN A 489 -10.97 6.05 16.08
N ARG A 490 -12.03 5.35 15.66
CA ARG A 490 -13.00 4.74 16.58
C ARG A 490 -12.54 3.37 17.08
N ASP A 491 -13.35 2.73 17.91
CA ASP A 491 -13.21 1.38 18.46
C ASP A 491 -13.42 0.26 17.42
N GLU A 492 -12.71 0.35 16.29
CA GLU A 492 -12.74 -0.60 15.19
C GLU A 492 -11.32 -0.79 14.65
N ARG A 493 -10.88 -0.02 13.66
CA ARG A 493 -9.51 -0.09 13.11
C ARG A 493 -9.15 -1.51 12.70
N LEU A 494 -10.08 -2.15 12.01
CA LEU A 494 -10.00 -3.56 11.65
C LEU A 494 -9.74 -3.70 10.17
N GLY A 495 -9.03 -4.75 9.76
CA GLY A 495 -8.79 -5.06 8.35
C GLY A 495 -10.03 -5.61 7.66
N TRP A 496 -11.03 -4.75 7.45
CA TRP A 496 -12.26 -5.10 6.76
C TRP A 496 -11.99 -5.43 5.30
N THR A 497 -12.33 -6.65 4.90
CA THR A 497 -11.87 -7.18 3.62
C THR A 497 -12.56 -6.56 2.41
N GLY A 498 -13.82 -6.13 2.56
CA GLY A 498 -14.60 -5.46 1.51
C GLY A 498 -14.05 -4.08 1.15
N ASP A 499 -13.62 -3.34 2.16
CA ASP A 499 -12.94 -2.06 2.04
C ASP A 499 -11.59 -2.23 1.34
N ALA A 500 -10.77 -3.15 1.86
CA ALA A 500 -9.44 -3.43 1.34
C ALA A 500 -9.46 -3.76 -0.17
N GLN A 501 -10.39 -4.62 -0.61
CA GLN A 501 -10.43 -5.06 -2.01
C GLN A 501 -10.76 -3.93 -3.00
N VAL A 502 -11.62 -2.98 -2.62
CA VAL A 502 -12.04 -1.92 -3.55
C VAL A 502 -10.95 -0.86 -3.70
N PHE A 503 -10.06 -0.75 -2.70
CA PHE A 503 -9.01 0.26 -2.67
C PHE A 503 -7.62 -0.25 -3.07
N ALA A 504 -7.40 -1.57 -3.05
CA ALA A 504 -6.13 -2.18 -3.44
C ALA A 504 -5.58 -1.65 -4.79
N PRO A 505 -6.38 -1.54 -5.88
CA PRO A 505 -5.91 -0.97 -7.15
C PRO A 505 -5.37 0.46 -7.04
N THR A 506 -6.10 1.34 -6.34
CA THR A 506 -5.69 2.73 -6.11
C THR A 506 -4.40 2.80 -5.29
N SER A 507 -4.29 1.99 -4.23
CA SER A 507 -3.10 1.96 -3.37
C SER A 507 -1.85 1.49 -4.12
N LEU A 508 -1.97 0.44 -4.94
CA LEU A 508 -0.87 -0.13 -5.71
C LEU A 508 -0.38 0.81 -6.83
N PHE A 509 -1.22 1.74 -7.29
CA PHE A 509 -0.76 2.79 -8.20
C PHE A 509 0.03 3.87 -7.45
N LEU A 510 -0.48 4.31 -6.28
CA LEU A 510 0.06 5.47 -5.56
C LEU A 510 1.33 5.16 -4.75
N THR A 511 1.50 3.94 -4.25
CA THR A 511 2.53 3.62 -3.26
C THR A 511 3.13 2.23 -3.44
N SER A 512 4.34 2.03 -2.89
CA SER A 512 5.06 0.76 -2.87
C SER A 512 4.47 -0.24 -1.85
N THR A 513 3.19 -0.59 -1.99
CA THR A 513 2.45 -1.43 -1.02
C THR A 513 2.41 -2.92 -1.35
N HIS A 514 3.28 -3.39 -2.25
CA HIS A 514 3.36 -4.80 -2.65
C HIS A 514 3.56 -5.75 -1.45
N ALA A 515 4.61 -5.54 -0.66
CA ALA A 515 4.92 -6.34 0.52
C ALA A 515 3.81 -6.29 1.59
N PHE A 516 3.19 -5.11 1.76
CA PHE A 516 2.06 -4.92 2.68
C PHE A 516 0.88 -5.81 2.31
N TRP A 517 0.50 -5.85 1.03
CA TRP A 517 -0.57 -6.71 0.56
C TRP A 517 -0.20 -8.19 0.63
N ALA A 518 1.04 -8.56 0.32
CA ALA A 518 1.52 -9.94 0.44
C ALA A 518 1.45 -10.45 1.89
N SER A 519 1.87 -9.63 2.86
CA SER A 519 1.77 -9.95 4.30
C SER A 519 0.31 -10.07 4.76
N TRP A 520 -0.57 -9.14 4.40
CA TRP A 520 -1.96 -9.20 4.81
C TRP A 520 -2.72 -10.39 4.18
N LEU A 521 -2.39 -10.75 2.92
CA LEU A 521 -2.88 -11.98 2.29
C LEU A 521 -2.38 -13.23 3.02
N GLN A 522 -1.16 -13.23 3.56
CA GLN A 522 -0.70 -14.32 4.41
C GLN A 522 -1.57 -14.48 5.67
N SER A 523 -1.88 -13.38 6.35
CA SER A 523 -2.81 -13.39 7.49
C SER A 523 -4.20 -13.94 7.08
N MET A 524 -4.69 -13.58 5.89
CA MET A 524 -5.96 -14.11 5.38
C MET A 524 -5.94 -15.63 5.15
N ARG A 525 -4.81 -16.16 4.63
CA ARG A 525 -4.63 -17.62 4.47
C ARG A 525 -4.60 -18.34 5.81
N GLU A 526 -3.89 -17.77 6.79
CA GLU A 526 -3.79 -18.32 8.15
C GLU A 526 -5.15 -18.42 8.84
N GLU A 527 -6.09 -17.53 8.51
CA GLU A 527 -7.41 -17.44 9.16
C GLU A 527 -8.60 -17.93 8.32
N GLN A 528 -8.36 -18.44 7.11
CA GLN A 528 -9.40 -19.07 6.30
C GLN A 528 -10.03 -20.23 7.09
N LEU A 529 -11.36 -20.24 7.17
CA LEU A 529 -12.07 -21.24 7.96
C LEU A 529 -12.01 -22.62 7.26
N PRO A 530 -12.08 -23.75 8.00
CA PRO A 530 -11.97 -25.10 7.41
C PRO A 530 -13.00 -25.45 6.33
N ASN A 531 -14.10 -24.70 6.23
CA ASN A 531 -15.11 -24.85 5.17
C ASN A 531 -14.84 -23.96 3.94
N GLY A 532 -13.67 -23.32 3.86
CA GLY A 532 -13.25 -22.41 2.80
C GLY A 532 -13.75 -20.97 2.94
N ALA A 533 -14.57 -20.67 3.96
CA ALA A 533 -15.10 -19.32 4.19
C ALA A 533 -14.01 -18.35 4.66
N ILE A 534 -14.05 -17.13 4.13
CA ILE A 534 -13.13 -16.05 4.51
C ILE A 534 -13.80 -15.13 5.54
N PRO A 535 -13.24 -14.94 6.75
CA PRO A 535 -13.71 -13.92 7.69
C PRO A 535 -13.70 -12.53 7.04
N PHE A 536 -14.71 -11.70 7.33
CA PHE A 536 -14.82 -10.36 6.73
C PHE A 536 -13.92 -9.29 7.39
N ILE A 537 -13.13 -9.69 8.39
CA ILE A 537 -12.11 -8.89 9.10
C ILE A 537 -10.87 -9.78 9.24
N ILE A 538 -9.69 -9.26 8.89
CA ILE A 538 -8.39 -9.93 9.00
C ILE A 538 -7.36 -8.92 9.57
N PRO A 539 -6.63 -9.22 10.67
CA PRO A 539 -6.74 -10.40 11.53
C PRO A 539 -8.12 -10.57 12.17
N ASN A 540 -8.55 -11.82 12.27
CA ASN A 540 -9.90 -12.26 12.57
C ASN A 540 -10.18 -12.17 14.06
N ILE A 541 -11.09 -11.27 14.41
CA ILE A 541 -11.68 -11.19 15.75
C ILE A 541 -12.82 -12.22 15.90
N ASN A 542 -12.47 -13.51 15.75
CA ASN A 542 -13.34 -14.68 16.00
C ASN A 542 -14.67 -14.66 15.22
N VAL A 543 -14.67 -13.99 14.07
CA VAL A 543 -15.75 -14.04 13.09
C VAL A 543 -15.77 -15.43 12.46
N LYS A 544 -16.86 -16.17 12.70
CA LYS A 544 -17.09 -17.52 12.14
C LYS A 544 -17.97 -17.53 10.89
N ARG A 545 -18.10 -16.38 10.22
CA ARG A 545 -19.00 -16.18 9.07
C ARG A 545 -18.27 -15.40 7.98
N SER A 546 -18.77 -15.49 6.76
CA SER A 546 -18.30 -14.71 5.62
C SER A 546 -19.41 -13.83 5.05
N SER A 547 -19.05 -12.93 4.15
CA SER A 547 -19.96 -12.05 3.43
C SER A 547 -19.53 -11.94 1.97
N ALA A 548 -20.45 -12.14 1.03
CA ALA A 548 -20.19 -11.82 -0.37
C ALA A 548 -19.94 -10.31 -0.55
N GLY A 549 -18.96 -9.96 -1.39
CA GLY A 549 -18.40 -8.61 -1.51
C GLY A 549 -17.34 -8.27 -0.46
N TRP A 550 -17.05 -9.18 0.47
CA TRP A 550 -16.00 -9.03 1.50
C TRP A 550 -15.02 -10.19 1.42
N GLY A 551 -15.50 -11.44 1.50
CA GLY A 551 -14.63 -12.62 1.39
C GLY A 551 -13.93 -12.74 0.03
N ASP A 552 -14.49 -12.10 -0.99
CA ASP A 552 -13.95 -12.04 -2.36
C ASP A 552 -12.61 -11.30 -2.47
N ALA A 553 -12.22 -10.57 -1.43
CA ALA A 553 -10.85 -10.07 -1.27
C ALA A 553 -9.80 -11.18 -1.45
N ALA A 554 -10.14 -12.43 -1.08
CA ALA A 554 -9.29 -13.60 -1.25
C ALA A 554 -9.00 -13.97 -2.71
N THR A 555 -9.77 -13.47 -3.69
CA THR A 555 -9.51 -13.67 -5.12
C THR A 555 -9.17 -12.38 -5.85
N ILE A 556 -9.75 -11.25 -5.42
CA ILE A 556 -9.55 -9.94 -6.05
C ILE A 556 -8.16 -9.39 -5.73
N ILE A 557 -7.75 -9.35 -4.48
CA ILE A 557 -6.47 -8.73 -4.11
C ILE A 557 -5.27 -9.52 -4.65
N PRO A 558 -5.19 -10.87 -4.58
CA PRO A 558 -4.10 -11.60 -5.22
C PRO A 558 -3.98 -11.34 -6.72
N TRP A 559 -5.13 -11.23 -7.41
CA TRP A 559 -5.14 -10.92 -8.83
C TRP A 559 -4.63 -9.50 -9.12
N GLU A 560 -5.10 -8.50 -8.37
CA GLU A 560 -4.68 -7.10 -8.54
C GLU A 560 -3.21 -6.88 -8.21
N VAL A 561 -2.70 -7.52 -7.15
CA VAL A 561 -1.26 -7.48 -6.82
C VAL A 561 -0.46 -8.05 -7.99
N TYR A 562 -0.74 -9.28 -8.43
CA TYR A 562 -0.06 -9.88 -9.58
C TYR A 562 -0.13 -9.00 -10.83
N PHE A 563 -1.31 -8.48 -11.16
CA PHE A 563 -1.48 -7.74 -12.40
C PHE A 563 -0.74 -6.40 -12.37
N ARG A 564 -0.58 -5.77 -11.20
CA ARG A 564 0.11 -4.48 -11.07
C ARG A 564 1.60 -4.62 -10.80
N THR A 565 2.06 -5.70 -10.19
CA THR A 565 3.49 -5.91 -9.84
C THR A 565 4.19 -6.92 -10.75
N GLY A 566 3.45 -7.75 -11.47
CA GLY A 566 4.00 -8.85 -12.26
C GLY A 566 4.44 -10.05 -11.43
N ASP A 567 4.32 -10.01 -10.09
CA ASP A 567 4.74 -11.10 -9.23
C ASP A 567 3.76 -12.28 -9.30
N THR A 568 4.23 -13.41 -9.84
CA THR A 568 3.45 -14.64 -9.91
C THR A 568 3.43 -15.40 -8.58
N THR A 569 4.34 -15.09 -7.65
CA THR A 569 4.45 -15.74 -6.35
C THR A 569 3.23 -15.46 -5.48
N VAL A 570 2.70 -14.23 -5.48
CA VAL A 570 1.44 -13.93 -4.80
C VAL A 570 0.28 -14.84 -5.27
N LEU A 571 0.19 -15.18 -6.56
CA LEU A 571 -0.84 -16.13 -7.01
C LEU A 571 -0.54 -17.55 -6.54
N ARG A 572 0.72 -17.97 -6.60
CA ARG A 572 1.16 -19.31 -6.17
C ARG A 572 0.83 -19.56 -4.71
N GLU A 573 1.11 -18.59 -3.85
CA GLU A 573 0.84 -18.67 -2.41
C GLU A 573 -0.65 -18.67 -2.07
N ASN A 574 -1.48 -17.97 -2.85
CA ASN A 574 -2.89 -17.74 -2.53
C ASN A 574 -3.86 -18.64 -3.29
N TYR A 575 -3.41 -19.42 -4.28
CA TYR A 575 -4.29 -20.21 -5.16
C TYR A 575 -5.20 -21.17 -4.38
N ASP A 576 -4.67 -21.86 -3.38
CA ASP A 576 -5.47 -22.81 -2.60
C ASP A 576 -6.55 -22.09 -1.77
N MET A 577 -6.27 -20.89 -1.26
CA MET A 577 -7.26 -20.05 -0.59
C MET A 577 -8.35 -19.58 -1.56
N MET A 578 -7.95 -19.12 -2.76
CA MET A 578 -8.88 -18.75 -3.84
C MET A 578 -9.81 -19.91 -4.18
N ARG A 579 -9.26 -21.12 -4.37
CA ARG A 579 -10.03 -22.30 -4.76
C ARG A 579 -10.99 -22.75 -3.67
N GLN A 580 -10.57 -22.70 -2.40
CA GLN A 580 -11.42 -23.02 -1.26
C GLN A 580 -12.55 -22.00 -1.07
N TRP A 581 -12.30 -20.71 -1.34
CA TRP A 581 -13.35 -19.69 -1.33
C TRP A 581 -14.42 -19.93 -2.42
N VAL A 582 -13.99 -20.25 -3.64
CA VAL A 582 -14.91 -20.68 -4.72
C VAL A 582 -15.67 -21.95 -4.30
N GLY A 583 -15.01 -22.90 -3.65
CA GLY A 583 -15.64 -24.11 -3.11
C GLY A 583 -16.68 -23.81 -2.01
N TYR A 584 -16.44 -22.79 -1.17
CA TYR A 584 -17.43 -22.32 -0.20
C TYR A 584 -18.68 -21.80 -0.90
N TYR A 585 -18.54 -20.98 -1.95
CA TYR A 585 -19.67 -20.55 -2.77
C TYR A 585 -20.43 -21.73 -3.40
N GLU A 586 -19.70 -22.69 -4.00
CA GLU A 586 -20.31 -23.92 -4.56
C GLU A 586 -21.15 -24.65 -3.49
N SER A 587 -20.68 -24.71 -2.24
CA SER A 587 -21.41 -25.32 -1.13
C SER A 587 -22.68 -24.57 -0.71
N LYS A 588 -22.80 -23.29 -1.08
CA LYS A 588 -23.97 -22.42 -0.82
C LYS A 588 -24.89 -22.28 -2.01
N ALA A 589 -24.46 -22.73 -3.19
CA ALA A 589 -25.20 -22.56 -4.42
C ALA A 589 -26.36 -23.55 -4.54
N LYS A 590 -27.49 -23.07 -5.03
CA LYS A 590 -28.61 -23.88 -5.52
C LYS A 590 -28.88 -23.45 -6.96
N ASP A 591 -28.77 -24.39 -7.90
CA ASP A 591 -28.91 -24.10 -9.34
C ASP A 591 -27.99 -22.95 -9.80
N HIS A 592 -26.77 -22.89 -9.24
CA HIS A 592 -25.76 -21.83 -9.43
C HIS A 592 -26.12 -20.43 -8.93
N LEU A 593 -27.26 -20.24 -8.26
CA LEU A 593 -27.61 -19.03 -7.52
C LEU A 593 -27.21 -19.18 -6.05
N VAL A 594 -26.73 -18.11 -5.42
CA VAL A 594 -26.21 -18.13 -4.05
C VAL A 594 -26.94 -17.08 -3.21
N ASP A 595 -27.45 -17.48 -2.05
CA ASP A 595 -28.08 -16.57 -1.09
C ASP A 595 -27.60 -16.83 0.36
N PHE A 596 -26.37 -16.43 0.68
CA PHE A 596 -25.90 -16.35 2.08
C PHE A 596 -25.74 -14.89 2.52
N GLN A 597 -25.17 -14.69 3.71
CA GLN A 597 -24.87 -13.37 4.25
C GLN A 597 -24.12 -12.47 3.25
N SER A 598 -24.59 -11.22 3.11
CA SER A 598 -23.85 -10.11 2.50
C SER A 598 -24.20 -8.82 3.23
N PHE A 599 -23.23 -7.91 3.36
CA PHE A 599 -23.50 -6.52 3.78
C PHE A 599 -24.18 -5.71 2.68
N GLY A 600 -24.29 -6.25 1.46
CA GLY A 600 -24.94 -5.59 0.34
C GLY A 600 -24.09 -4.48 -0.25
N ASP A 601 -24.74 -3.59 -1.01
CA ASP A 601 -24.09 -2.38 -1.52
C ASP A 601 -24.01 -1.32 -0.42
N TRP A 602 -23.10 -1.56 0.51
CA TRP A 602 -23.03 -0.88 1.80
C TRP A 602 -22.93 0.64 1.64
N LEU A 603 -23.77 1.36 2.39
CA LEU A 603 -23.84 2.83 2.42
C LEU A 603 -24.27 3.49 1.11
N GLN A 604 -25.05 2.76 0.29
CA GLN A 604 -25.79 3.35 -0.83
C GLN A 604 -26.61 4.57 -0.34
N PRO A 605 -26.52 5.74 -1.02
CA PRO A 605 -27.34 6.89 -0.67
C PRO A 605 -28.80 6.67 -1.10
N TYR A 606 -29.72 7.24 -0.33
CA TYR A 606 -31.18 7.12 -0.52
C TYR A 606 -31.70 5.68 -0.65
N PRO A 607 -31.35 4.76 0.27
CA PRO A 607 -31.89 3.41 0.24
C PRO A 607 -33.40 3.46 0.56
N ALA A 608 -34.25 2.77 -0.21
CA ALA A 608 -35.70 2.88 0.03
C ALA A 608 -36.13 2.17 1.31
N ASN A 609 -35.38 1.16 1.74
CA ASN A 609 -35.61 0.46 3.01
C ASN A 609 -34.99 1.19 4.22
N GLY A 610 -34.30 2.32 4.00
CA GLY A 610 -33.65 3.11 5.05
C GLY A 610 -32.45 2.45 5.73
N ASN A 611 -32.02 1.26 5.31
CA ASN A 611 -30.92 0.54 5.92
C ASN A 611 -29.60 0.71 5.14
N ASN A 612 -28.48 0.39 5.80
CA ASN A 612 -27.15 0.58 5.22
C ASN A 612 -26.79 -0.42 4.12
N ARG A 613 -27.58 -1.48 3.86
CA ARG A 613 -27.21 -2.54 2.89
C ARG A 613 -27.51 -2.18 1.42
N GLY A 614 -28.20 -1.07 1.21
CA GLY A 614 -28.67 -0.67 -0.11
C GLY A 614 -29.87 -1.49 -0.59
N ASP A 615 -30.21 -1.28 -1.86
CA ASP A 615 -31.44 -1.79 -2.48
C ASP A 615 -31.20 -2.96 -3.43
N THR A 616 -29.94 -3.24 -3.77
CA THR A 616 -29.58 -4.35 -4.67
C THR A 616 -29.84 -5.69 -3.98
N PRO A 617 -30.55 -6.64 -4.61
CA PRO A 617 -30.88 -7.92 -3.98
C PRO A 617 -29.64 -8.69 -3.50
N ARG A 618 -29.73 -9.29 -2.30
CA ARG A 618 -28.63 -10.03 -1.68
C ARG A 618 -28.19 -11.22 -2.54
N GLU A 619 -29.13 -12.04 -3.01
CA GLU A 619 -28.83 -13.20 -3.86
C GLU A 619 -28.14 -12.79 -5.17
N PHE A 620 -28.53 -11.64 -5.75
CA PHE A 620 -27.87 -11.06 -6.91
C PHE A 620 -26.40 -10.75 -6.64
N ILE A 621 -26.12 -10.01 -5.55
CA ILE A 621 -24.74 -9.66 -5.14
C ILE A 621 -23.92 -10.93 -4.89
N CYS A 622 -24.45 -11.87 -4.11
CA CYS A 622 -23.80 -13.13 -3.80
C CYS A 622 -23.45 -13.92 -5.08
N THR A 623 -24.37 -14.00 -6.03
CA THR A 623 -24.17 -14.73 -7.29
C THR A 623 -23.21 -14.00 -8.23
N ALA A 624 -23.26 -12.67 -8.29
CA ALA A 624 -22.34 -11.86 -9.09
C ALA A 624 -20.89 -11.98 -8.59
N TYR A 625 -20.68 -11.94 -7.27
CA TYR A 625 -19.36 -12.14 -6.67
C TYR A 625 -18.88 -13.60 -6.77
N PHE A 626 -19.78 -14.58 -6.71
CA PHE A 626 -19.43 -15.97 -7.02
C PHE A 626 -18.86 -16.11 -8.44
N ALA A 627 -19.50 -15.49 -9.44
CA ALA A 627 -19.00 -15.47 -10.80
C ALA A 627 -17.63 -14.79 -10.88
N ARG A 628 -17.46 -13.62 -10.26
CA ARG A 628 -16.20 -12.87 -10.24
C ARG A 628 -15.05 -13.66 -9.61
N SER A 629 -15.27 -14.22 -8.42
CA SER A 629 -14.27 -15.05 -7.72
C SER A 629 -13.90 -16.29 -8.53
N THR A 630 -14.87 -16.92 -9.20
CA THR A 630 -14.62 -18.08 -10.08
C THR A 630 -13.79 -17.69 -11.31
N GLU A 631 -14.09 -16.56 -11.95
CA GLU A 631 -13.33 -16.02 -13.09
C GLU A 631 -11.87 -15.77 -12.70
N LEU A 632 -11.64 -15.05 -11.60
CA LEU A 632 -10.30 -14.70 -11.13
C LEU A 632 -9.49 -15.93 -10.70
N CYS A 633 -10.12 -16.89 -10.02
CA CYS A 633 -9.49 -18.17 -9.70
C CYS A 633 -9.08 -18.92 -10.98
N GLY A 634 -9.95 -18.94 -12.00
CA GLY A 634 -9.65 -19.56 -13.30
C GLY A 634 -8.52 -18.85 -14.03
N ARG A 635 -8.42 -17.52 -13.94
CA ARG A 635 -7.29 -16.74 -14.48
C ARG A 635 -5.99 -17.05 -13.77
N ALA A 636 -6.00 -17.08 -12.43
CA ALA A 636 -4.84 -17.48 -11.65
C ALA A 636 -4.37 -18.91 -11.99
N ALA A 637 -5.30 -19.85 -12.15
CA ALA A 637 -5.00 -21.22 -12.58
C ALA A 637 -4.22 -21.25 -13.91
N ARG A 638 -4.61 -20.41 -14.90
CA ARG A 638 -3.89 -20.33 -16.19
C ARG A 638 -2.48 -19.79 -16.05
N VAL A 639 -2.30 -18.72 -15.26
CA VAL A 639 -0.97 -18.13 -15.00
C VAL A 639 -0.04 -19.15 -14.35
N LEU A 640 -0.58 -19.98 -13.45
CA LEU A 640 0.16 -21.02 -12.74
C LEU A 640 0.27 -22.35 -13.52
N GLY A 641 -0.18 -22.40 -14.79
CA GLY A 641 -0.10 -23.62 -15.61
C GLY A 641 -1.09 -24.74 -15.23
N ARG A 642 -2.08 -24.47 -14.38
CA ARG A 642 -3.13 -25.42 -13.95
C ARG A 642 -4.27 -25.51 -14.96
N VAL A 643 -3.96 -26.03 -16.15
CA VAL A 643 -4.83 -26.00 -17.34
C VAL A 643 -6.20 -26.66 -17.13
N GLU A 644 -6.26 -27.85 -16.51
CA GLU A 644 -7.53 -28.56 -16.33
C GLU A 644 -8.43 -27.91 -15.28
N GLU A 645 -7.86 -27.38 -14.20
CA GLU A 645 -8.60 -26.62 -13.20
C GLU A 645 -9.17 -25.33 -13.81
N ALA A 646 -8.39 -24.62 -14.62
CA ALA A 646 -8.86 -23.43 -15.35
C ALA A 646 -10.08 -23.75 -16.22
N LYS A 647 -10.06 -24.86 -16.97
CA LYS A 647 -11.20 -25.30 -17.80
C LYS A 647 -12.44 -25.64 -16.96
N GLN A 648 -12.27 -26.21 -15.77
CA GLN A 648 -13.38 -26.52 -14.86
C GLN A 648 -14.01 -25.22 -14.33
N LEU A 649 -13.18 -24.28 -13.87
CA LEU A 649 -13.61 -22.97 -13.40
C LEU A 649 -14.29 -22.16 -14.50
N ASP A 650 -13.82 -22.25 -15.74
CA ASP A 650 -14.48 -21.62 -16.89
C ASP A 650 -15.89 -22.15 -17.13
N ARG A 651 -16.08 -23.47 -17.07
CA ARG A 651 -17.42 -24.07 -17.20
C ARG A 651 -18.34 -23.62 -16.06
N LEU A 652 -17.84 -23.63 -14.82
CA LEU A 652 -18.58 -23.15 -13.66
C LEU A 652 -18.98 -21.68 -13.83
N HIS A 653 -18.03 -20.82 -14.21
CA HIS A 653 -18.27 -19.40 -14.46
C HIS A 653 -19.38 -19.18 -15.50
N GLN A 654 -19.35 -19.90 -16.64
CA GLN A 654 -20.40 -19.80 -17.66
C GLN A 654 -21.78 -20.27 -17.15
N SER A 655 -21.82 -21.32 -16.32
CA SER A 655 -23.07 -21.77 -15.69
C SER A 655 -23.65 -20.71 -14.74
N ILE A 656 -22.82 -20.08 -13.91
CA ILE A 656 -23.24 -19.01 -12.99
C ILE A 656 -23.77 -17.81 -13.78
N LYS A 657 -23.05 -17.36 -14.82
CA LYS A 657 -23.50 -16.28 -15.72
C LYS A 657 -24.86 -16.58 -16.33
N THR A 658 -25.06 -17.82 -16.79
CA THR A 658 -26.33 -18.25 -17.38
C THR A 658 -27.46 -18.21 -16.36
N ALA A 659 -27.24 -18.74 -15.15
CA ALA A 659 -28.23 -18.76 -14.08
C ALA A 659 -28.61 -17.33 -13.63
N LEU A 660 -27.62 -16.47 -13.38
CA LEU A 660 -27.86 -15.07 -12.99
C LEU A 660 -28.64 -14.32 -14.07
N ARG A 661 -28.24 -14.46 -15.34
CA ARG A 661 -28.96 -13.84 -16.46
C ARG A 661 -30.42 -14.30 -16.48
N GLN A 662 -30.69 -15.60 -16.40
CA GLN A 662 -32.05 -16.15 -16.45
C GLN A 662 -32.92 -15.70 -15.27
N ALA A 663 -32.33 -15.56 -14.07
CA ALA A 663 -33.06 -15.17 -12.88
C ALA A 663 -33.37 -13.66 -12.80
N TYR A 664 -32.53 -12.82 -13.41
CA TYR A 664 -32.56 -11.37 -13.17
C TYR A 664 -32.72 -10.49 -14.39
N PHE A 665 -32.52 -10.97 -15.63
CA PHE A 665 -32.55 -10.13 -16.83
C PHE A 665 -33.52 -10.63 -17.91
N ASP A 666 -34.28 -9.71 -18.50
CA ASP A 666 -35.08 -9.98 -19.71
C ASP A 666 -34.23 -9.91 -21.00
N GLU A 667 -34.86 -10.16 -22.15
CA GLU A 667 -34.18 -10.10 -23.46
C GLU A 667 -33.80 -8.67 -23.89
N ALA A 668 -34.38 -7.65 -23.26
CA ALA A 668 -34.08 -6.24 -23.49
C ALA A 668 -33.03 -5.68 -22.51
N GLY A 669 -32.41 -6.55 -21.69
CA GLY A 669 -31.37 -6.17 -20.73
C GLY A 669 -31.91 -5.48 -19.49
N ARG A 670 -33.22 -5.51 -19.23
CA ARG A 670 -33.84 -4.96 -18.01
C ARG A 670 -33.75 -5.95 -16.87
N ILE A 671 -33.54 -5.43 -15.67
CA ILE A 671 -33.72 -6.21 -14.45
C ILE A 671 -35.20 -6.55 -14.27
N THR A 672 -35.52 -7.83 -14.08
CA THR A 672 -36.90 -8.35 -14.02
C THR A 672 -37.53 -8.28 -12.63
N GLN A 673 -36.72 -8.03 -11.60
CA GLN A 673 -37.19 -7.89 -10.22
C GLN A 673 -37.88 -6.53 -10.01
N ASP A 674 -38.62 -6.40 -8.91
CA ASP A 674 -39.42 -5.20 -8.58
C ASP A 674 -38.62 -3.89 -8.61
N ARG A 675 -37.30 -3.96 -8.47
CA ARG A 675 -36.43 -2.79 -8.48
C ARG A 675 -35.11 -3.04 -9.19
N ALA A 676 -34.84 -2.20 -10.18
CA ALA A 676 -33.52 -2.02 -10.76
C ALA A 676 -32.67 -1.06 -9.90
N THR A 677 -31.37 -1.31 -9.84
CA THR A 677 -30.41 -0.43 -9.16
C THR A 677 -29.19 -0.19 -10.05
N GLN A 678 -28.53 0.96 -9.86
CA GLN A 678 -27.25 1.24 -10.55
C GLN A 678 -26.25 0.11 -10.27
N THR A 679 -26.12 -0.30 -9.02
CA THR A 679 -25.16 -1.36 -8.62
C THR A 679 -25.46 -2.72 -9.25
N ALA A 680 -26.72 -3.12 -9.44
CA ALA A 680 -27.02 -4.38 -10.11
C ALA A 680 -26.52 -4.38 -11.57
N TYR A 681 -26.76 -3.30 -12.32
CA TYR A 681 -26.23 -3.16 -13.66
C TYR A 681 -24.69 -3.07 -13.67
N LEU A 682 -24.10 -2.31 -12.73
CA LEU A 682 -22.66 -2.16 -12.63
C LEU A 682 -21.94 -3.47 -12.32
N LEU A 683 -22.46 -4.30 -11.42
CA LEU A 683 -21.90 -5.64 -11.17
C LEU A 683 -22.04 -6.54 -12.39
N ALA A 684 -23.21 -6.55 -13.05
CA ALA A 684 -23.43 -7.36 -14.24
C ALA A 684 -22.52 -6.98 -15.42
N LEU A 685 -22.29 -5.67 -15.62
CA LEU A 685 -21.46 -5.14 -16.69
C LEU A 685 -19.98 -5.17 -16.36
N GLY A 686 -19.61 -4.82 -15.12
CA GLY A 686 -18.23 -4.73 -14.66
C GLY A 686 -17.55 -6.10 -14.48
N PHE A 687 -18.33 -7.13 -14.13
CA PHE A 687 -17.85 -8.51 -14.07
C PHE A 687 -18.16 -9.30 -15.36
N ASP A 688 -18.56 -8.61 -16.44
CA ASP A 688 -18.83 -9.20 -17.74
C ASP A 688 -19.81 -10.41 -17.68
N LEU A 689 -20.88 -10.29 -16.89
CA LEU A 689 -21.84 -11.37 -16.63
C LEU A 689 -22.90 -11.52 -17.72
N LEU A 690 -23.08 -10.49 -18.56
CA LEU A 690 -24.06 -10.50 -19.64
C LEU A 690 -23.42 -10.94 -20.97
N PRO A 691 -24.19 -11.59 -21.86
CA PRO A 691 -23.74 -11.84 -23.23
C PRO A 691 -23.44 -10.54 -23.99
N GLU A 692 -22.54 -10.61 -24.96
CA GLU A 692 -22.08 -9.47 -25.77
C GLU A 692 -23.22 -8.65 -26.40
N LYS A 693 -24.31 -9.32 -26.82
CA LYS A 693 -25.49 -8.65 -27.40
C LYS A 693 -26.38 -7.95 -26.36
N LEU A 694 -26.36 -8.40 -25.11
CA LEU A 694 -27.23 -7.93 -24.05
C LEU A 694 -26.59 -6.80 -23.24
N ALA A 695 -25.26 -6.81 -23.10
CA ALA A 695 -24.55 -5.82 -22.30
C ALA A 695 -24.79 -4.37 -22.77
N PRO A 696 -24.73 -4.02 -24.08
CA PRO A 696 -25.05 -2.67 -24.53
C PRO A 696 -26.49 -2.23 -24.23
N LEU A 697 -27.44 -3.17 -24.19
CA LEU A 697 -28.83 -2.88 -23.83
C LEU A 697 -28.96 -2.56 -22.34
N ALA A 698 -28.28 -3.34 -21.49
CA ALA A 698 -28.24 -3.11 -20.04
C ALA A 698 -27.58 -1.77 -19.66
N VAL A 699 -26.58 -1.32 -20.43
CA VAL A 699 -25.95 0.01 -20.24
C VAL A 699 -26.96 1.14 -20.38
N ASN A 700 -27.88 1.06 -21.35
CA ASN A 700 -28.93 2.08 -21.50
C ASN A 700 -29.83 2.16 -20.26
N HIS A 701 -30.12 1.02 -19.63
CA HIS A 701 -30.89 1.01 -18.39
C HIS A 701 -30.10 1.55 -17.20
N LEU A 702 -28.80 1.28 -17.11
CA LEU A 702 -27.93 1.91 -16.11
C LEU A 702 -27.95 3.44 -16.24
N ILE A 703 -27.83 3.96 -17.47
CA ILE A 703 -27.89 5.41 -17.74
C ILE A 703 -29.25 5.97 -17.30
N ASN A 704 -30.35 5.29 -17.63
CA ASN A 704 -31.67 5.68 -17.19
C ASN A 704 -31.79 5.70 -15.64
N GLU A 705 -31.21 4.73 -14.92
CA GLU A 705 -31.16 4.75 -13.45
C GLU A 705 -30.33 5.91 -12.87
N ILE A 706 -29.33 6.39 -13.62
CA ILE A 706 -28.56 7.60 -13.27
C ILE A 706 -29.39 8.86 -13.56
N GLU A 707 -30.13 8.91 -14.67
CA GLU A 707 -31.03 10.02 -15.02
C GLU A 707 -32.19 10.15 -14.03
N LEU A 708 -32.82 9.03 -13.63
CA LEU A 708 -33.83 8.98 -12.57
C LEU A 708 -33.30 9.39 -11.20
N ALA A 709 -31.98 9.37 -11.02
CA ALA A 709 -31.28 9.91 -9.87
C ALA A 709 -30.82 11.37 -10.06
N ASP A 710 -31.39 12.10 -11.02
CA ASP A 710 -31.02 13.47 -11.38
C ASP A 710 -29.51 13.59 -11.70
N GLY A 711 -28.96 12.59 -12.38
CA GLY A 711 -27.56 12.54 -12.75
C GLY A 711 -26.60 12.31 -11.57
N HIS A 712 -27.06 11.70 -10.48
CA HIS A 712 -26.22 11.36 -9.32
C HIS A 712 -25.99 9.85 -9.19
N LEU A 713 -24.89 9.51 -8.51
CA LEU A 713 -24.64 8.14 -8.09
C LEU A 713 -25.67 7.72 -7.03
N ARG A 714 -26.11 6.46 -7.10
CA ARG A 714 -26.88 5.75 -6.08
C ARG A 714 -26.23 4.41 -5.77
N THR A 715 -24.92 4.47 -5.54
CA THR A 715 -24.05 3.33 -5.31
C THR A 715 -23.41 3.41 -3.93
N GLY A 716 -23.26 2.26 -3.28
CA GLY A 716 -22.47 2.05 -2.07
C GLY A 716 -21.08 1.53 -2.39
N PHE A 717 -20.49 0.79 -1.45
CA PHE A 717 -19.11 0.29 -1.52
C PHE A 717 -18.85 -0.63 -2.71
N LEU A 718 -19.83 -1.44 -3.13
CA LEU A 718 -19.62 -2.43 -4.18
C LEU A 718 -19.88 -1.85 -5.58
N GLY A 719 -20.83 -0.92 -5.69
CA GLY A 719 -21.16 -0.27 -6.96
C GLY A 719 -20.20 0.86 -7.34
N THR A 720 -19.77 1.68 -6.38
CA THR A 720 -19.00 2.91 -6.64
C THR A 720 -17.68 2.68 -7.40
N PRO A 721 -16.85 1.68 -7.05
CA PRO A 721 -15.60 1.40 -7.77
C PRO A 721 -15.81 1.05 -9.25
N LEU A 722 -16.99 0.52 -9.60
CA LEU A 722 -17.31 0.08 -10.96
C LEU A 722 -17.95 1.19 -11.80
N LEU A 723 -18.45 2.27 -11.18
CA LEU A 723 -19.25 3.30 -11.85
C LEU A 723 -18.51 3.94 -13.03
N ALA A 724 -17.33 4.51 -12.79
CA ALA A 724 -16.56 5.17 -13.85
C ALA A 724 -15.95 4.18 -14.87
N PRO A 725 -15.31 3.06 -14.45
CA PRO A 725 -14.78 2.07 -15.40
C PRO A 725 -15.83 1.47 -16.33
N VAL A 726 -17.03 1.16 -15.83
CA VAL A 726 -18.12 0.60 -16.66
C VAL A 726 -18.63 1.64 -17.65
N LEU A 727 -18.91 2.87 -17.19
CA LEU A 727 -19.38 3.93 -18.09
C LEU A 727 -18.36 4.22 -19.20
N ASP A 728 -17.08 4.29 -18.87
CA ASP A 728 -16.00 4.50 -19.83
C ASP A 728 -15.90 3.36 -20.85
N ARG A 729 -15.86 2.09 -20.38
CA ARG A 729 -15.81 0.90 -21.24
C ARG A 729 -16.91 0.87 -22.31
N TYR A 730 -18.11 1.35 -21.96
CA TYR A 730 -19.26 1.37 -22.87
C TYR A 730 -19.46 2.72 -23.58
N GLY A 731 -18.44 3.59 -23.62
CA GLY A 731 -18.45 4.81 -24.44
C GLY A 731 -19.13 6.02 -23.81
N HIS A 732 -19.42 5.97 -22.50
CA HIS A 732 -20.08 7.01 -21.72
C HIS A 732 -19.13 7.68 -20.71
N ALA A 733 -17.85 7.78 -21.04
CA ALA A 733 -16.85 8.44 -20.18
C ALA A 733 -17.23 9.91 -19.84
N GLU A 734 -17.96 10.60 -20.72
CA GLU A 734 -18.50 11.94 -20.41
C GLU A 734 -19.47 11.95 -19.23
N LEU A 735 -20.27 10.89 -19.05
CA LEU A 735 -21.14 10.74 -17.89
C LEU A 735 -20.34 10.45 -16.62
N ALA A 736 -19.27 9.66 -16.71
CA ALA A 736 -18.35 9.44 -15.59
C ALA A 736 -17.71 10.76 -15.14
N TYR A 737 -17.26 11.61 -16.06
CA TYR A 737 -16.82 12.98 -15.78
C TYR A 737 -17.90 13.81 -15.08
N LYS A 738 -19.13 13.81 -15.63
CA LYS A 738 -20.24 14.56 -15.02
C LYS A 738 -20.51 14.12 -13.58
N LEU A 739 -20.43 12.82 -13.28
CA LEU A 739 -20.59 12.27 -11.93
C LEU A 739 -19.43 12.64 -11.01
N LEU A 740 -18.19 12.52 -11.48
CA LEU A 740 -16.98 12.89 -10.72
C LEU A 740 -17.00 14.37 -10.30
N PHE A 741 -17.43 15.25 -11.21
CA PHE A 741 -17.50 16.69 -11.00
C PHE A 741 -18.83 17.16 -10.40
N ARG A 742 -19.74 16.25 -9.99
CA ARG A 742 -20.97 16.67 -9.31
C ARG A 742 -20.61 17.39 -8.01
N GLU A 743 -21.23 18.54 -7.80
CA GLU A 743 -21.03 19.40 -6.62
C GLU A 743 -22.08 19.13 -5.51
N THR A 744 -23.22 18.55 -5.89
CA THR A 744 -24.39 18.32 -5.05
C THR A 744 -24.41 16.91 -4.48
N TYR A 745 -25.10 16.72 -3.35
CA TYR A 745 -25.20 15.43 -2.69
C TYR A 745 -26.08 14.45 -3.49
N PRO A 746 -25.68 13.16 -3.62
CA PRO A 746 -24.41 12.56 -3.21
C PRO A 746 -23.31 12.67 -4.28
N SER A 747 -22.10 13.07 -3.88
CA SER A 747 -20.92 13.12 -4.76
C SER A 747 -19.62 13.29 -3.99
N TRP A 748 -18.48 13.08 -4.64
CA TRP A 748 -17.15 13.32 -4.05
C TRP A 748 -16.89 14.79 -3.74
N PHE A 749 -17.20 15.72 -4.66
CA PHE A 749 -16.97 17.14 -4.40
C PHE A 749 -17.94 17.69 -3.35
N TYR A 750 -19.09 17.07 -3.13
CA TYR A 750 -19.98 17.47 -2.04
C TYR A 750 -19.26 17.43 -0.68
N SER A 751 -18.55 16.33 -0.34
CA SER A 751 -17.77 16.24 0.90
C SER A 751 -16.65 17.28 0.96
N ILE A 752 -16.00 17.58 -0.16
CA ILE A 752 -14.98 18.64 -0.24
C ILE A 752 -15.60 20.01 0.06
N ASN A 753 -16.78 20.29 -0.47
CA ASN A 753 -17.54 21.52 -0.18
C ASN A 753 -17.92 21.64 1.31
N GLN A 754 -17.97 20.52 2.03
CA GLN A 754 -18.20 20.48 3.47
C GLN A 754 -16.90 20.54 4.30
N GLY A 755 -15.72 20.65 3.67
CA GLY A 755 -14.43 20.77 4.35
C GLY A 755 -13.65 19.46 4.56
N ALA A 756 -13.99 18.39 3.82
CA ALA A 756 -13.28 17.11 3.89
C ALA A 756 -11.80 17.24 3.48
N THR A 757 -10.90 16.69 4.31
CA THR A 757 -9.45 16.55 4.03
C THR A 757 -9.02 15.07 3.86
N THR A 758 -9.98 14.16 3.94
CA THR A 758 -9.87 12.71 3.79
C THR A 758 -11.16 12.20 3.14
N MET A 759 -11.15 10.95 2.68
CA MET A 759 -12.37 10.27 2.23
C MET A 759 -13.26 9.93 3.43
N TRP A 760 -14.58 10.10 3.29
CA TRP A 760 -15.54 9.83 4.38
C TRP A 760 -16.21 8.47 4.21
N GLU A 761 -16.64 7.87 5.32
CA GLU A 761 -17.37 6.58 5.30
C GLU A 761 -18.74 6.71 4.62
N ARG A 762 -19.44 7.83 4.86
CA ARG A 762 -20.74 8.13 4.25
C ARG A 762 -20.61 9.32 3.32
N TRP A 763 -21.39 9.29 2.24
CA TRP A 763 -21.57 10.44 1.34
C TRP A 763 -22.06 11.71 2.07
N ASN A 764 -22.74 11.55 3.20
CA ASN A 764 -23.22 12.62 4.07
C ASN A 764 -22.73 12.48 5.52
N SER A 765 -21.46 12.12 5.75
CA SER A 765 -20.94 12.03 7.12
C SER A 765 -21.14 13.33 7.91
N TYR A 766 -21.00 14.47 7.24
CA TYR A 766 -21.38 15.80 7.74
C TYR A 766 -21.96 16.64 6.60
N THR A 767 -22.85 17.57 6.93
CA THR A 767 -23.30 18.61 6.01
C THR A 767 -23.39 19.94 6.77
N LEU A 768 -23.09 21.05 6.11
CA LEU A 768 -23.28 22.41 6.67
C LEU A 768 -24.74 22.69 7.02
N LYS A 769 -25.69 22.04 6.33
CA LYS A 769 -27.13 22.25 6.50
C LYS A 769 -27.69 21.46 7.68
N ASP A 770 -27.41 20.16 7.73
CA ASP A 770 -28.06 19.20 8.64
C ASP A 770 -27.11 18.71 9.75
N GLY A 771 -25.84 19.14 9.75
CA GLY A 771 -24.82 18.74 10.71
C GLY A 771 -24.30 17.31 10.47
N PHE A 772 -23.90 16.65 11.56
CA PHE A 772 -23.41 15.27 11.53
C PHE A 772 -24.49 14.27 11.16
N ASN A 773 -24.12 13.21 10.44
CA ASN A 773 -25.01 12.08 10.23
C ASN A 773 -25.48 11.52 11.59
N PRO A 774 -26.79 11.24 11.78
CA PRO A 774 -27.30 10.75 13.06
C PRO A 774 -26.92 9.29 13.36
N GLY A 775 -26.43 8.54 12.36
CA GLY A 775 -25.95 7.18 12.56
C GLY A 775 -24.66 7.13 13.38
N GLY A 776 -24.60 6.25 14.39
CA GLY A 776 -23.40 6.09 15.24
C GLY A 776 -22.15 5.53 14.53
N MET A 777 -22.28 5.05 13.30
CA MET A 777 -21.19 4.59 12.43
C MET A 777 -20.96 5.67 11.36
N ASN A 778 -20.04 6.61 11.66
CA ASN A 778 -19.85 7.83 10.90
C ASN A 778 -18.39 8.33 10.93
N SER A 779 -17.48 7.61 10.27
CA SER A 779 -16.07 7.99 10.14
C SER A 779 -15.87 9.11 9.11
N PHE A 780 -14.92 10.00 9.41
CA PHE A 780 -14.41 11.01 8.47
C PHE A 780 -13.11 10.60 7.79
N ASN A 781 -12.65 9.37 7.99
CA ASN A 781 -11.47 8.82 7.33
C ASN A 781 -11.68 7.34 6.97
N HIS A 782 -12.11 7.10 5.73
CA HIS A 782 -12.48 5.78 5.20
C HIS A 782 -12.14 5.72 3.70
N TYR A 783 -11.19 4.88 3.28
CA TYR A 783 -10.65 4.96 1.92
C TYR A 783 -11.54 4.39 0.81
N ALA A 784 -12.62 3.66 1.13
CA ALA A 784 -13.40 2.89 0.16
C ALA A 784 -13.85 3.70 -1.06
N TYR A 785 -14.40 4.91 -0.85
CA TYR A 785 -14.81 5.79 -1.96
C TYR A 785 -13.66 6.49 -2.68
N GLY A 786 -12.43 6.36 -2.17
CA GLY A 786 -11.20 6.70 -2.87
C GLY A 786 -10.83 5.73 -3.99
N ALA A 787 -11.57 4.62 -4.17
CA ALA A 787 -11.43 3.71 -5.31
C ALA A 787 -11.56 4.41 -6.68
N ILE A 788 -12.23 5.58 -6.75
CA ILE A 788 -12.29 6.41 -7.96
C ILE A 788 -10.91 6.85 -8.46
N GLY A 789 -9.90 6.88 -7.57
CA GLY A 789 -8.52 7.18 -7.91
C GLY A 789 -7.99 6.31 -9.05
N GLN A 790 -8.30 5.01 -9.07
CA GLN A 790 -7.92 4.11 -10.17
C GLN A 790 -8.32 4.70 -11.52
N TRP A 791 -9.56 5.15 -11.69
CA TRP A 791 -10.03 5.70 -12.95
C TRP A 791 -9.41 7.06 -13.28
N MET A 792 -9.11 7.89 -12.26
CA MET A 792 -8.36 9.13 -12.44
C MET A 792 -6.97 8.86 -13.05
N TYR A 793 -6.28 7.82 -12.58
CA TYR A 793 -4.93 7.50 -13.06
C TYR A 793 -4.98 6.83 -14.42
N GLU A 794 -5.84 5.82 -14.56
CA GLU A 794 -5.91 4.96 -15.74
C GLU A 794 -6.53 5.64 -16.95
N ARG A 795 -7.46 6.57 -16.73
CA ARG A 795 -8.29 7.14 -17.79
C ARG A 795 -8.27 8.65 -17.85
N VAL A 796 -8.18 9.38 -16.73
CA VAL A 796 -8.01 10.85 -16.80
C VAL A 796 -6.58 11.20 -17.21
N ALA A 797 -5.58 10.67 -16.52
CA ALA A 797 -4.17 10.80 -16.93
C ALA A 797 -3.77 9.79 -18.01
N GLY A 798 -4.42 8.63 -18.04
CA GLY A 798 -4.32 7.67 -19.12
C GLY A 798 -3.26 6.59 -18.94
N ILE A 799 -2.83 6.22 -17.73
CA ILE A 799 -1.81 5.19 -17.48
C ILE A 799 -2.46 3.92 -16.93
N ALA A 800 -2.58 2.85 -17.73
CA ALA A 800 -3.12 1.57 -17.26
C ALA A 800 -2.24 0.37 -17.64
N PRO A 801 -2.11 -0.66 -16.77
CA PRO A 801 -1.43 -1.88 -17.15
C PRO A 801 -2.26 -2.67 -18.17
N ARG A 802 -1.65 -2.98 -19.33
CA ARG A 802 -2.22 -3.88 -20.35
C ARG A 802 -1.74 -5.32 -20.17
N ALA A 803 -0.55 -5.48 -19.59
CA ALA A 803 0.02 -6.75 -19.17
C ALA A 803 0.56 -6.66 -17.72
N PRO A 804 0.76 -7.79 -17.03
CA PRO A 804 1.24 -7.82 -15.65
C PRO A 804 2.50 -6.97 -15.43
N GLY A 805 2.54 -6.23 -14.33
CA GLY A 805 3.69 -5.42 -13.94
C GLY A 805 3.97 -4.21 -14.84
N TYR A 806 3.01 -3.79 -15.68
CA TYR A 806 3.19 -2.73 -16.67
C TYR A 806 4.24 -3.06 -17.75
N ARG A 807 4.42 -4.35 -18.06
CA ARG A 807 5.25 -4.78 -19.21
C ARG A 807 4.71 -4.22 -20.54
N GLU A 808 3.38 -4.19 -20.64
CA GLU A 808 2.64 -3.47 -21.67
C GLU A 808 1.76 -2.43 -20.99
N ILE A 809 1.75 -1.21 -21.52
CA ILE A 809 1.12 -0.05 -20.90
C ILE A 809 0.14 0.55 -21.90
N SER A 810 -1.11 0.75 -21.47
CA SER A 810 -2.07 1.56 -22.21
C SER A 810 -1.89 3.03 -21.83
N PHE A 811 -1.71 3.86 -22.86
CA PHE A 811 -1.72 5.31 -22.84
C PHE A 811 -2.98 5.79 -23.53
N ALA A 812 -4.04 6.09 -22.77
CA ALA A 812 -5.34 6.36 -23.36
C ALA A 812 -6.17 7.38 -22.56
N PRO A 813 -5.72 8.64 -22.44
CA PRO A 813 -6.43 9.65 -21.67
C PRO A 813 -7.80 9.99 -22.29
N VAL A 814 -8.81 10.14 -21.45
CA VAL A 814 -10.11 10.70 -21.78
C VAL A 814 -10.05 12.18 -21.50
N ILE A 815 -9.95 12.99 -22.56
CA ILE A 815 -9.91 14.44 -22.44
C ILE A 815 -11.32 15.00 -22.50
N ASN A 816 -11.74 15.69 -21.45
CA ASN A 816 -13.08 16.25 -21.35
C ASN A 816 -13.10 17.53 -20.49
N PRO A 817 -13.79 18.61 -20.92
CA PRO A 817 -14.06 19.76 -20.06
C PRO A 817 -14.69 19.36 -18.71
N PRO A 818 -14.40 20.09 -17.62
CA PRO A 818 -13.67 21.35 -17.57
C PRO A 818 -12.13 21.20 -17.48
N LEU A 819 -11.58 20.00 -17.64
CA LEU A 819 -10.13 19.82 -17.59
C LEU A 819 -9.45 20.35 -18.85
N THR A 820 -8.40 21.14 -18.64
CA THR A 820 -7.48 21.62 -19.68
C THR A 820 -6.10 20.96 -19.56
N SER A 821 -5.79 20.31 -18.43
CA SER A 821 -4.62 19.45 -18.30
C SER A 821 -4.83 18.37 -17.23
N ALA A 822 -4.13 17.25 -17.39
CA ALA A 822 -3.92 16.26 -16.34
C ALA A 822 -2.57 15.54 -16.55
N ALA A 823 -1.97 15.12 -15.45
CA ALA A 823 -0.72 14.39 -15.46
C ALA A 823 -0.68 13.34 -14.34
N ALA A 824 -0.09 12.18 -14.63
CA ALA A 824 0.24 11.18 -13.64
C ALA A 824 1.62 10.56 -13.91
N THR A 825 2.21 10.01 -12.86
CA THR A 825 3.41 9.18 -12.93
C THR A 825 3.20 7.89 -12.16
N HIS A 826 3.93 6.83 -12.51
CA HIS A 826 3.96 5.57 -11.77
C HIS A 826 5.34 4.90 -11.89
N GLU A 827 5.93 4.52 -10.76
CA GLU A 827 7.14 3.70 -10.67
C GLU A 827 6.73 2.22 -10.74
N SER A 828 6.85 1.65 -11.94
CA SER A 828 6.63 0.21 -12.15
C SER A 828 7.90 -0.59 -11.83
N PRO A 829 7.80 -1.93 -11.74
CA PRO A 829 8.98 -2.81 -11.67
C PRO A 829 10.00 -2.59 -12.80
N TYR A 830 9.55 -2.10 -13.97
CA TYR A 830 10.42 -1.80 -15.11
C TYR A 830 10.99 -0.37 -15.08
N GLY A 831 10.48 0.52 -14.23
CA GLY A 831 10.90 1.91 -14.12
C GLY A 831 9.75 2.93 -14.25
N HIS A 832 10.15 4.19 -14.43
CA HIS A 832 9.26 5.34 -14.45
C HIS A 832 8.33 5.35 -15.66
N ILE A 833 7.03 5.49 -15.41
CA ILE A 833 5.97 5.69 -16.40
C ILE A 833 5.40 7.10 -16.19
N SER A 834 5.18 7.84 -17.27
CA SER A 834 4.55 9.17 -17.21
C SER A 834 3.56 9.38 -18.34
N SER A 835 2.49 10.13 -18.06
CA SER A 835 1.53 10.63 -19.03
C SER A 835 1.07 12.00 -18.57
N ALA A 836 1.32 13.03 -19.38
CA ALA A 836 0.96 14.41 -19.08
C ALA A 836 0.41 15.10 -20.32
N TRP A 837 -0.86 15.47 -20.31
CA TRP A 837 -1.50 16.15 -21.43
C TRP A 837 -2.00 17.54 -21.05
N THR A 838 -1.96 18.46 -22.01
CA THR A 838 -2.50 19.82 -21.93
C THR A 838 -3.25 20.16 -23.22
N VAL A 839 -4.35 20.89 -23.09
CA VAL A 839 -5.15 21.39 -24.21
C VAL A 839 -5.15 22.91 -24.19
N ILE A 840 -4.67 23.53 -25.27
CA ILE A 840 -4.66 24.99 -25.47
C ILE A 840 -5.34 25.29 -26.80
N ASP A 841 -6.41 26.07 -26.80
CA ASP A 841 -7.15 26.48 -28.02
C ASP A 841 -7.55 25.31 -28.95
N GLY A 842 -7.83 24.14 -28.38
CA GLY A 842 -8.19 22.92 -29.12
C GLY A 842 -7.00 22.13 -29.69
N HIS A 843 -5.78 22.49 -29.29
CA HIS A 843 -4.56 21.75 -29.58
C HIS A 843 -4.17 20.90 -28.37
N LEU A 844 -4.05 19.58 -28.60
CA LEU A 844 -3.53 18.62 -27.64
C LEU A 844 -1.99 18.61 -27.71
N ASP A 845 -1.37 18.72 -26.55
CA ASP A 845 0.04 18.46 -26.31
C ASP A 845 0.17 17.40 -25.21
N TRP A 846 0.79 16.27 -25.53
CA TRP A 846 0.82 15.10 -24.65
C TRP A 846 2.19 14.46 -24.57
N GLU A 847 2.83 14.52 -23.41
CA GLU A 847 4.11 13.85 -23.12
C GLU A 847 3.88 12.48 -22.47
N ILE A 848 4.67 11.49 -22.91
CA ILE A 848 4.61 10.10 -22.48
C ILE A 848 6.03 9.60 -22.19
N ILE A 849 6.20 8.81 -21.12
CA ILE A 849 7.41 8.04 -20.86
C ILE A 849 7.05 6.56 -20.75
N VAL A 850 7.71 5.74 -21.57
CA VAL A 850 7.65 4.28 -21.53
C VAL A 850 8.98 3.76 -20.96
N PRO A 851 8.98 2.99 -19.85
CA PRO A 851 10.21 2.53 -19.23
C PRO A 851 10.95 1.49 -20.11
N PRO A 852 12.26 1.28 -19.90
CA PRO A 852 13.05 0.25 -20.56
C PRO A 852 12.41 -1.13 -20.49
N ASN A 853 12.66 -1.96 -21.50
CA ASN A 853 12.10 -3.30 -21.65
C ASN A 853 10.55 -3.36 -21.71
N SER A 854 9.81 -2.24 -21.68
CA SER A 854 8.34 -2.21 -21.78
C SER A 854 7.85 -1.67 -23.12
N THR A 855 6.55 -1.84 -23.39
CA THR A 855 5.89 -1.35 -24.60
C THR A 855 4.69 -0.46 -24.25
N GLY A 856 4.58 0.71 -24.88
CA GLY A 856 3.43 1.60 -24.76
C GLY A 856 2.43 1.42 -25.90
N PHE A 857 1.14 1.55 -25.61
CA PHE A 857 0.05 1.51 -26.59
C PHE A 857 -0.79 2.77 -26.48
N ILE A 858 -0.74 3.63 -27.50
CA ILE A 858 -1.48 4.88 -27.52
C ILE A 858 -2.85 4.69 -28.16
N THR A 859 -3.88 5.19 -27.47
CA THR A 859 -5.18 5.51 -28.06
C THR A 859 -5.33 7.04 -28.12
N ILE A 860 -5.51 7.59 -29.33
CA ILE A 860 -5.73 9.03 -29.50
C ILE A 860 -7.09 9.42 -28.89
N PRO A 861 -7.17 10.47 -28.06
CA PRO A 861 -8.41 10.87 -27.42
C PRO A 861 -9.53 11.16 -28.42
N LYS A 862 -10.74 10.70 -28.11
CA LYS A 862 -11.93 10.93 -28.95
C LYS A 862 -12.13 12.43 -29.19
N GLY A 863 -12.44 12.79 -30.43
CA GLY A 863 -12.63 14.19 -30.84
C GLY A 863 -11.35 14.88 -31.34
N TYR A 864 -10.18 14.24 -31.29
CA TYR A 864 -8.95 14.73 -31.91
C TYR A 864 -8.68 14.03 -33.24
N LYS A 865 -7.94 14.71 -34.14
CA LYS A 865 -7.55 14.14 -35.43
C LYS A 865 -6.63 12.95 -35.25
N ALA A 866 -6.84 11.94 -36.10
CA ALA A 866 -5.93 10.81 -36.27
C ALA A 866 -4.63 11.20 -37.00
N ASP A 867 -4.56 12.39 -37.61
CA ASP A 867 -3.35 12.97 -38.20
C ASP A 867 -2.57 13.74 -37.11
N TYR A 868 -2.01 12.97 -36.16
CA TYR A 868 -1.20 13.47 -35.04
C TYR A 868 0.28 13.55 -35.44
N GLN A 869 1.06 14.38 -34.75
CA GLN A 869 2.53 14.32 -34.83
C GLN A 869 3.07 13.56 -33.62
N LEU A 870 3.81 12.49 -33.86
CA LEU A 870 4.55 11.75 -32.85
C LEU A 870 6.04 12.11 -32.93
N ILE A 871 6.58 12.61 -31.83
CA ILE A 871 7.97 13.03 -31.71
C ILE A 871 8.61 12.18 -30.62
N GLN A 872 9.71 11.52 -30.92
CA GLN A 872 10.55 10.89 -29.90
C GLN A 872 11.59 11.91 -29.43
N ILE A 873 11.77 11.98 -28.11
CA ILE A 873 12.70 12.88 -27.44
C ILE A 873 13.86 12.02 -26.93
N ALA A 874 15.06 12.27 -27.45
CA ALA A 874 16.28 11.62 -26.98
C ALA A 874 16.75 12.21 -25.64
N ASP A 875 17.64 11.51 -24.95
CA ASP A 875 18.14 11.92 -23.63
C ASP A 875 18.91 13.25 -23.65
N ASP A 876 19.53 13.60 -24.79
CA ASP A 876 20.19 14.90 -25.01
C ASP A 876 19.23 16.05 -25.37
N GLY A 877 17.92 15.75 -25.40
CA GLY A 877 16.86 16.68 -25.75
C GLY A 877 16.64 16.87 -27.25
N SER A 878 17.39 16.20 -28.12
CA SER A 878 17.11 16.21 -29.55
C SER A 878 15.81 15.46 -29.88
N THR A 879 15.17 15.85 -30.97
CA THR A 879 13.90 15.30 -31.40
C THR A 879 14.00 14.65 -32.76
N VAL A 880 13.37 13.49 -32.90
CA VAL A 880 13.22 12.78 -34.17
C VAL A 880 11.75 12.42 -34.38
N ALA A 881 11.35 12.16 -35.63
CA ALA A 881 10.03 11.60 -35.89
C ALA A 881 9.92 10.27 -35.15
N GLY A 882 8.92 10.12 -34.28
CA GLY A 882 8.74 8.88 -33.55
C GLY A 882 8.25 7.77 -34.48
N GLU A 883 8.84 6.59 -34.36
CA GLU A 883 8.36 5.41 -35.06
C GLU A 883 7.27 4.73 -34.24
N ALA A 884 6.13 4.45 -34.88
CA ALA A 884 5.08 3.63 -34.32
C ALA A 884 4.60 2.64 -35.38
N THR A 885 4.35 1.39 -34.97
CA THR A 885 3.71 0.41 -35.84
C THR A 885 2.20 0.51 -35.68
N ASN A 886 1.48 0.78 -36.77
CA ASN A 886 0.01 0.83 -36.80
C ASN A 886 -0.58 -0.58 -36.73
N SER A 887 -1.38 -0.86 -35.71
CA SER A 887 -2.26 -2.03 -35.67
C SER A 887 -3.62 -1.63 -35.12
N ASN A 888 -4.68 -1.74 -35.93
CA ASN A 888 -6.08 -1.55 -35.50
C ASN A 888 -6.35 -0.26 -34.70
N GLU A 889 -6.04 0.92 -35.26
CA GLU A 889 -6.28 2.26 -34.65
C GLU A 889 -5.44 2.59 -33.40
N GLU A 890 -4.55 1.71 -32.94
CA GLU A 890 -3.61 1.95 -31.83
C GLU A 890 -2.15 2.08 -32.31
N LEU A 891 -1.37 2.92 -31.63
CA LEU A 891 0.06 3.11 -31.90
C LEU A 891 0.90 2.38 -30.86
N ARG A 892 1.82 1.55 -31.34
CA ARG A 892 2.78 0.85 -30.47
C ARG A 892 4.08 1.64 -30.36
N LEU A 893 4.47 1.97 -29.13
CA LEU A 893 5.72 2.64 -28.75
C LEU A 893 6.69 1.66 -28.10
N THR A 894 7.97 1.78 -28.42
CA THR A 894 9.06 1.18 -27.65
C THR A 894 9.33 1.98 -26.37
N SER A 895 10.33 1.57 -25.59
CA SER A 895 10.80 2.39 -24.47
C SER A 895 11.33 3.75 -24.94
N GLY A 896 11.16 4.79 -24.11
CA GLY A 896 11.63 6.14 -24.39
C GLY A 896 10.64 7.23 -24.00
N LYS A 897 11.03 8.48 -24.29
CA LYS A 897 10.21 9.68 -24.09
C LYS A 897 9.59 10.12 -25.41
N TYR A 898 8.29 10.39 -25.39
CA TYR A 898 7.50 10.76 -26.57
C TYR A 898 6.65 12.00 -26.31
N ARG A 899 6.38 12.74 -27.39
CA ARG A 899 5.42 13.84 -27.42
C ARG A 899 4.45 13.63 -28.58
N VAL A 900 3.16 13.64 -28.28
CA VAL A 900 2.06 13.52 -29.24
C VAL A 900 1.37 14.87 -29.32
N THR A 901 1.25 15.43 -30.52
CA THR A 901 0.44 16.63 -30.74
C THR A 901 -0.69 16.34 -31.72
N SER A 902 -1.89 16.87 -31.45
CA SER A 902 -3.06 16.73 -32.32
C SER A 902 -3.98 17.93 -32.20
N THR A 903 -4.89 18.11 -33.16
CA THR A 903 -5.89 19.19 -33.15
C THR A 903 -7.29 18.59 -33.06
N LEU A 904 -8.22 19.26 -32.39
CA LEU A 904 -9.63 18.88 -32.37
C LEU A 904 -10.20 18.72 -33.80
N ASN A 905 -11.00 17.67 -33.99
CA ASN A 905 -11.92 17.53 -35.11
C ASN A 905 -13.02 18.59 -34.93
N LYS A 906 -13.09 19.54 -35.87
CA LYS A 906 -14.14 20.58 -35.87
C LYS A 906 -15.51 19.99 -36.14
#